data_AF-A7ZG85-F1
#
_entry.id   AF-A7ZG85-F1
#
_cell.length_a   1.000
_cell.length_b   1.000
_cell.length_c   1.000
_cell.angle_alpha   90.00
_cell.angle_beta   90.00
_cell.angle_gamma   90.00
#
_symmetry.space_group_name_H-M   'P 1'
#
loop_
_entity.id
_entity.type
_entity.pdbx_description
1 polymer ?
#
loop_
_entity_poly.entity_id
_entity_poly.type
_entity_poly.pdbx_seq_one_letter_code
_entity_poly.pdbx_strand_id
1 'polypeptide(L)'
;MQKLGVIKNILGGEIVAVDKSGNERVLKVGDSIFEGETIKANGSTKAVIAANDGKEVSLQNGESLSLDKEANALSDNPEIASIQKALLNGANITDLEETAAGGNQGGGNATGDGVSLGTASFAEGGHYSNINENYRNLTDANRAFQTPENSIGGYNDAGTDADTTTPISPVTPVTPSTPVTPPTPSTPSTPGVTVTPGTPSPANPPVITPRPGAVEITTSIDPAASEVRESGAGANGEGGHYLVYKLGLSGTPVSPSGETTDLGLNFLGGTRGEDYSSVVEYSTDNGATFQPLSGYTITGVNIEDISKVQVRIKVLDDNGQDTTKGPLHHNQNEGENTGPQGMTIDNVQKTDMVDNFAVFKEGVKLSVTPSSSYLLPTTNANMAEGKIIDNDDNIELNKDIKGNIANHTNLNTNDGDDTVSIKANLENLHLDTGSGNDVVNFDKEVTISGTKNSPSVGGVLGHYNSTTINLGSGDDVVNINADLSIFKAEIKLGAYTPSSSNSARDEAGNNTLNINANILGKETFKVIDPSIHNSWYNDNRIHTGDGDDVVNVKDGVRIERVNIQMDTGSNTFKANNVTMTDAWVDTSDRYSEARDVNTMEISNSTLTNVNLNRESQDAVLGYQSLKLDNNKGESVTAYAKDLLEVKGNNDGNSHYETGSFSSAHVIADGISIGQAGFSNKTGVDFTADISNLTAKTRVWVGSYGESNDTINFKGNNILNNLEDSSSADIDTRGGNDTINFEGKNVAGAININTDAGNDTINIGGETKFGGTHEKYVFKSVQFSSIRMGDGDDTINIDKGAELKSTTIRMGDGDDVVNLNGSLKHAGGTYWDGSSTIDLGSGNDIIHIGKDAEINADGMTSAGGEYKKEHGGIVIQGGAGTDTLDIAGNIDFSKVAGFEKVSLGGSANNVTLNLTLDDVLNITRGNLNNTLRIDGEAGDQVDMSAFSKGGVNSEGYTEYSATHNNGTTFTIEIKDEIVLHS
;
A
#
# COMPACT_ATOMS: atom_id res chain seq x y z
N MET A 1 -8.68 10.42 -30.80
CA MET A 1 -9.68 11.47 -31.06
C MET A 1 -11.07 10.91 -30.84
N GLN A 2 -11.39 10.70 -29.56
CA GLN A 2 -12.75 10.56 -29.09
C GLN A 2 -13.53 11.87 -29.36
N LYS A 3 -14.80 11.80 -29.76
CA LYS A 3 -15.67 12.99 -29.74
C LYS A 3 -16.02 13.30 -28.29
N LEU A 4 -15.86 14.54 -27.86
CA LEU A 4 -16.17 15.00 -26.50
C LEU A 4 -17.41 15.90 -26.42
N GLY A 5 -17.73 16.61 -27.50
CA GLY A 5 -18.89 17.52 -27.51
C GLY A 5 -19.26 18.08 -28.89
N VAL A 6 -20.13 19.08 -28.90
CA VAL A 6 -20.69 19.74 -30.09
C VAL A 6 -20.94 21.22 -29.82
N ILE A 7 -20.64 22.08 -30.78
CA ILE A 7 -20.95 23.52 -30.67
C ILE A 7 -22.47 23.71 -30.73
N LYS A 8 -23.06 24.18 -29.63
CA LYS A 8 -24.50 24.46 -29.51
C LYS A 8 -24.88 25.88 -29.93
N ASN A 9 -23.98 26.85 -29.75
CA ASN A 9 -24.21 28.25 -30.16
C ASN A 9 -22.91 29.01 -30.43
N ILE A 10 -22.94 30.01 -31.32
CA ILE A 10 -21.88 31.02 -31.54
C ILE A 10 -22.55 32.38 -31.70
N LEU A 11 -22.11 33.37 -30.94
CA LEU A 11 -22.62 34.74 -30.91
C LEU A 11 -21.48 35.74 -31.13
N GLY A 12 -21.41 36.29 -32.36
CA GLY A 12 -20.34 37.17 -32.80
C GLY A 12 -19.08 36.40 -33.25
N GLY A 13 -18.23 37.07 -34.04
CA GLY A 13 -16.88 36.62 -34.42
C GLY A 13 -16.75 35.17 -34.93
N GLU A 14 -15.65 34.52 -34.56
CA GLU A 14 -15.21 33.23 -35.09
C GLU A 14 -14.58 32.35 -33.99
N ILE A 15 -14.82 31.04 -34.06
CA ILE A 15 -14.19 30.02 -33.21
C ILE A 15 -13.30 29.13 -34.07
N VAL A 16 -12.11 28.78 -33.59
CA VAL A 16 -11.26 27.76 -34.20
C VAL A 16 -10.97 26.62 -33.22
N ALA A 17 -10.88 25.39 -33.72
CA ALA A 17 -10.22 24.28 -33.04
C ALA A 17 -8.82 24.11 -33.61
N VAL A 18 -7.84 23.82 -32.77
CA VAL A 18 -6.44 23.57 -33.15
C VAL A 18 -6.05 22.18 -32.70
N ASP A 19 -5.63 21.32 -33.63
CA ASP A 19 -5.20 19.96 -33.27
C ASP A 19 -3.78 19.93 -32.67
N LYS A 20 -3.38 18.78 -32.12
CA LYS A 20 -2.02 18.56 -31.58
C LYS A 20 -0.87 18.73 -32.59
N SER A 21 -1.16 18.87 -33.89
CA SER A 21 -0.19 19.16 -34.95
C SER A 21 -0.18 20.65 -35.36
N GLY A 22 -0.99 21.49 -34.69
CA GLY A 22 -1.09 22.93 -34.97
C GLY A 22 -2.02 23.30 -36.12
N ASN A 23 -2.81 22.36 -36.66
CA ASN A 23 -3.76 22.68 -37.74
C ASN A 23 -5.01 23.35 -37.17
N GLU A 24 -5.32 24.57 -37.60
CA GLU A 24 -6.54 25.29 -37.19
C GLU A 24 -7.72 24.99 -38.14
N ARG A 25 -8.90 24.68 -37.58
CA ARG A 25 -10.17 24.52 -38.31
C ARG A 25 -11.26 25.42 -37.74
N VAL A 26 -11.98 26.11 -38.62
CA VAL A 26 -13.09 27.01 -38.24
C VAL A 26 -14.32 26.21 -37.82
N LEU A 27 -14.90 26.55 -36.68
CA LEU A 27 -16.05 25.87 -36.09
C LEU A 27 -17.37 26.61 -36.28
N LYS A 28 -18.45 25.86 -36.44
CA LYS A 28 -19.83 26.31 -36.63
C LYS A 28 -20.78 25.59 -35.67
N VAL A 29 -21.97 26.15 -35.47
CA VAL A 29 -23.03 25.49 -34.70
C VAL A 29 -23.41 24.15 -35.34
N GLY A 30 -23.34 23.08 -34.56
CA GLY A 30 -23.49 21.69 -35.00
C GLY A 30 -22.18 20.92 -35.21
N ASP A 31 -21.03 21.60 -35.30
CA ASP A 31 -19.75 20.92 -35.47
C ASP A 31 -19.34 20.15 -34.20
N SER A 32 -18.75 18.97 -34.39
CA SER A 32 -18.26 18.13 -33.30
C SER A 32 -16.85 18.52 -32.88
N ILE A 33 -16.57 18.31 -31.59
CA ILE A 33 -15.33 18.65 -30.89
C ILE A 33 -14.67 17.37 -30.38
N PHE A 34 -13.34 17.29 -30.50
CA PHE A 34 -12.56 16.08 -30.24
C PHE A 34 -11.49 16.26 -29.15
N GLU A 35 -11.18 15.14 -28.52
CA GLU A 35 -10.01 14.94 -27.65
C GLU A 35 -8.71 15.30 -28.39
N GLY A 36 -7.89 16.15 -27.76
CA GLY A 36 -6.64 16.68 -28.32
C GLY A 36 -6.80 17.92 -29.20
N GLU A 37 -7.94 18.62 -29.12
CA GLU A 37 -8.13 19.94 -29.74
C GLU A 37 -8.10 21.07 -28.71
N THR A 38 -7.40 22.16 -29.00
CA THR A 38 -7.52 23.44 -28.28
C THR A 38 -8.53 24.34 -28.98
N ILE A 39 -9.65 24.65 -28.33
CA ILE A 39 -10.71 25.53 -28.86
C ILE A 39 -10.43 26.97 -28.45
N LYS A 40 -10.31 27.89 -29.41
CA LYS A 40 -9.98 29.32 -29.19
C LYS A 40 -11.11 30.23 -29.63
N ALA A 41 -11.47 31.22 -28.79
CA ALA A 41 -12.51 32.21 -29.11
C ALA A 41 -11.92 33.54 -29.59
N ASN A 42 -11.90 33.75 -30.90
CA ASN A 42 -11.23 34.89 -31.53
C ASN A 42 -12.19 36.08 -31.74
N GLY A 43 -11.78 37.28 -31.32
CA GLY A 43 -12.59 38.50 -31.41
C GLY A 43 -13.81 38.46 -30.49
N SER A 44 -14.78 39.37 -30.69
CA SER A 44 -15.94 39.62 -29.81
C SER A 44 -16.99 38.48 -29.70
N THR A 45 -16.54 37.24 -29.80
CA THR A 45 -17.29 35.99 -29.81
C THR A 45 -17.69 35.56 -28.41
N LYS A 46 -18.84 34.91 -28.30
CA LYS A 46 -19.13 33.91 -27.26
C LYS A 46 -19.59 32.61 -27.93
N ALA A 47 -19.12 31.47 -27.44
CA ALA A 47 -19.56 30.17 -27.94
C ALA A 47 -19.99 29.27 -26.78
N VAL A 48 -20.94 28.37 -27.06
CA VAL A 48 -21.44 27.38 -26.11
C VAL A 48 -21.19 26.00 -26.69
N ILE A 49 -20.45 25.18 -25.96
CA ILE A 49 -20.14 23.79 -26.28
C ILE A 49 -21.01 22.91 -25.38
N ALA A 50 -21.80 22.02 -25.95
CA ALA A 50 -22.47 20.97 -25.20
C ALA A 50 -21.59 19.71 -25.21
N ALA A 51 -21.26 19.19 -24.03
CA ALA A 51 -20.56 17.92 -23.88
C ALA A 51 -21.50 16.73 -24.17
N ASN A 52 -20.93 15.54 -24.34
CA ASN A 52 -21.71 14.32 -24.61
C ASN A 52 -22.69 13.95 -23.48
N ASP A 53 -22.44 14.39 -22.24
CA ASP A 53 -23.33 14.18 -21.08
C ASP A 53 -24.51 15.17 -21.01
N GLY A 54 -24.50 16.21 -21.86
CA GLY A 54 -25.50 17.26 -21.92
C GLY A 54 -25.17 18.53 -21.11
N LYS A 55 -24.05 18.59 -20.38
CA LYS A 55 -23.59 19.84 -19.73
C LYS A 55 -23.09 20.85 -20.77
N GLU A 56 -23.13 22.14 -20.44
CA GLU A 56 -22.76 23.25 -21.35
C GLU A 56 -21.61 24.09 -20.79
N VAL A 57 -20.52 24.19 -21.56
CA VAL A 57 -19.40 25.10 -21.29
C VAL A 57 -19.45 26.28 -22.24
N SER A 58 -19.41 27.50 -21.68
CA SER A 58 -19.28 28.74 -22.46
C SER A 58 -17.83 29.22 -22.53
N LEU A 59 -17.39 29.64 -23.72
CA LEU A 59 -16.19 30.44 -23.97
C LEU A 59 -16.56 31.86 -24.40
N GLN A 60 -15.67 32.82 -24.12
CA GLN A 60 -15.77 34.24 -24.44
C GLN A 60 -14.47 34.72 -25.13
N ASN A 61 -14.52 35.89 -25.80
CA ASN A 61 -13.37 36.55 -26.43
C ASN A 61 -12.06 36.43 -25.62
N GLY A 62 -11.06 35.75 -26.20
CA GLY A 62 -9.74 35.56 -25.61
C GLY A 62 -9.58 34.32 -24.72
N GLU A 63 -10.67 33.63 -24.34
CA GLU A 63 -10.58 32.33 -23.66
C GLU A 63 -10.18 31.22 -24.66
N SER A 64 -9.45 30.22 -24.16
CA SER A 64 -9.14 28.99 -24.88
C SER A 64 -9.29 27.77 -23.97
N LEU A 65 -9.81 26.68 -24.53
CA LEU A 65 -10.07 25.42 -23.83
C LEU A 65 -9.27 24.30 -24.50
N SER A 66 -8.24 23.76 -23.83
CA SER A 66 -7.59 22.52 -24.28
C SER A 66 -8.37 21.30 -23.81
N LEU A 67 -8.34 20.23 -24.60
CA LEU A 67 -9.13 19.01 -24.39
C LEU A 67 -8.21 17.78 -24.34
N ASP A 68 -7.17 17.89 -23.51
CA ASP A 68 -6.17 16.85 -23.29
C ASP A 68 -6.59 15.89 -22.17
N LYS A 69 -6.06 14.67 -22.23
CA LYS A 69 -6.53 13.53 -21.44
C LYS A 69 -6.36 13.72 -19.92
N GLU A 70 -5.31 14.42 -19.49
CA GLU A 70 -5.09 14.78 -18.08
C GLU A 70 -5.84 16.06 -17.64
N ALA A 71 -6.27 16.91 -18.58
CA ALA A 71 -6.80 18.26 -18.32
C ALA A 71 -8.24 18.46 -18.81
N ASN A 72 -9.04 17.38 -18.84
CA ASN A 72 -10.37 17.39 -19.41
C ASN A 72 -11.39 18.15 -18.53
N ALA A 73 -11.50 19.47 -18.74
CA ALA A 73 -12.48 20.34 -18.07
C ALA A 73 -13.96 20.08 -18.47
N LEU A 74 -14.24 18.97 -19.15
CA LEU A 74 -15.57 18.35 -19.27
C LEU A 74 -15.73 17.14 -18.31
N SER A 75 -15.00 17.17 -17.18
CA SER A 75 -14.99 16.15 -16.13
C SER A 75 -16.39 15.87 -15.55
N ASP A 76 -16.58 14.63 -15.10
CA ASP A 76 -17.83 14.20 -14.48
C ASP A 76 -18.09 14.90 -13.13
N ASN A 77 -17.04 15.24 -12.38
CA ASN A 77 -17.12 16.00 -11.13
C ASN A 77 -17.19 17.52 -11.42
N PRO A 78 -18.27 18.22 -11.03
CA PRO A 78 -18.46 19.64 -11.31
C PRO A 78 -17.46 20.57 -10.60
N GLU A 79 -17.00 20.21 -9.39
CA GLU A 79 -16.07 21.06 -8.62
C GLU A 79 -14.68 21.06 -9.26
N ILE A 80 -14.19 19.87 -9.62
CA ILE A 80 -12.95 19.68 -10.37
C ILE A 80 -13.02 20.41 -11.72
N ALA A 81 -14.14 20.31 -12.45
CA ALA A 81 -14.33 21.02 -13.72
C ALA A 81 -14.25 22.55 -13.56
N SER A 82 -14.79 23.13 -12.47
CA SER A 82 -14.65 24.56 -12.18
C SER A 82 -13.22 24.98 -11.82
N ILE A 83 -12.50 24.18 -11.03
CA ILE A 83 -11.11 24.45 -10.64
C ILE A 83 -10.17 24.34 -11.86
N GLN A 84 -10.31 23.28 -12.66
CA GLN A 84 -9.59 23.11 -13.92
C GLN A 84 -9.86 24.26 -14.88
N LYS A 85 -11.11 24.73 -15.02
CA LYS A 85 -11.44 25.88 -15.88
C LYS A 85 -10.75 27.16 -15.40
N ALA A 86 -10.66 27.40 -14.09
CA ALA A 86 -10.01 28.59 -13.55
C ALA A 86 -8.49 28.55 -13.75
N LEU A 87 -7.84 27.41 -13.50
CA LEU A 87 -6.42 27.18 -13.79
C LEU A 87 -6.10 27.37 -15.28
N LEU A 88 -6.92 26.80 -16.19
CA LEU A 88 -6.80 26.98 -17.64
C LEU A 88 -7.03 28.43 -18.11
N ASN A 89 -7.80 29.22 -17.35
CA ASN A 89 -7.99 30.65 -17.57
C ASN A 89 -6.88 31.52 -16.90
N GLY A 90 -5.89 30.92 -16.23
CA GLY A 90 -4.79 31.63 -15.58
C GLY A 90 -5.14 32.32 -14.25
N ALA A 91 -6.16 31.84 -13.53
CA ALA A 91 -6.40 32.27 -12.15
C ALA A 91 -5.27 31.78 -11.22
N ASN A 92 -4.91 32.59 -10.22
CA ASN A 92 -3.95 32.17 -9.21
C ASN A 92 -4.60 31.14 -8.27
N ILE A 93 -3.84 30.16 -7.78
CA ILE A 93 -4.43 29.02 -7.05
C ILE A 93 -5.04 29.44 -5.70
N THR A 94 -4.47 30.47 -5.06
CA THR A 94 -5.00 31.14 -3.87
C THR A 94 -6.38 31.78 -4.08
N ASP A 95 -6.70 32.17 -5.31
CA ASP A 95 -7.95 32.86 -5.63
C ASP A 95 -9.11 31.86 -5.79
N LEU A 96 -8.83 30.55 -5.76
CA LEU A 96 -9.80 29.46 -5.83
C LEU A 96 -10.19 28.92 -4.46
N GLU A 97 -9.27 28.92 -3.50
CA GLU A 97 -9.50 28.49 -2.12
C GLU A 97 -10.63 29.30 -1.45
N GLU A 98 -10.72 30.61 -1.75
CA GLU A 98 -11.76 31.50 -1.23
C GLU A 98 -13.19 31.10 -1.66
N THR A 99 -13.34 30.30 -2.74
CA THR A 99 -14.66 29.81 -3.17
C THR A 99 -15.09 28.48 -2.54
N ALA A 100 -14.17 27.65 -2.06
CA ALA A 100 -14.50 26.38 -1.39
C ALA A 100 -14.89 26.56 0.09
N ALA A 101 -14.27 27.53 0.78
CA ALA A 101 -14.49 27.79 2.21
C ALA A 101 -15.77 28.59 2.54
N GLY A 102 -16.56 28.97 1.53
CA GLY A 102 -17.94 29.44 1.70
C GLY A 102 -18.16 30.96 1.65
N GLY A 103 -18.46 31.46 0.45
CA GLY A 103 -19.36 32.61 0.27
C GLY A 103 -18.76 34.01 0.41
N ASN A 104 -18.47 34.62 -0.73
CA ASN A 104 -18.18 36.06 -0.88
C ASN A 104 -19.21 36.93 -0.11
N GLN A 105 -18.74 37.94 0.63
CA GLN A 105 -19.53 38.97 1.32
C GLN A 105 -20.23 39.95 0.34
N GLY A 106 -21.04 39.40 -0.57
CA GLY A 106 -21.69 40.08 -1.70
C GLY A 106 -22.95 40.89 -1.38
N GLY A 107 -23.23 41.15 -0.10
CA GLY A 107 -24.24 42.11 0.37
C GLY A 107 -25.57 41.52 0.84
N GLY A 108 -26.19 42.17 1.85
CA GLY A 108 -27.59 41.91 2.22
C GLY A 108 -27.93 41.63 3.69
N ASN A 109 -27.32 42.34 4.66
CA ASN A 109 -27.88 42.58 6.00
C ASN A 109 -28.53 41.36 6.70
N ALA A 110 -27.71 40.50 7.31
CA ALA A 110 -28.15 39.48 8.27
C ALA A 110 -27.41 39.69 9.60
N THR A 111 -28.16 39.99 10.67
CA THR A 111 -27.61 40.11 12.03
C THR A 111 -27.69 38.75 12.74
N GLY A 112 -26.54 38.16 13.08
CA GLY A 112 -26.47 36.94 13.88
C GLY A 112 -25.09 36.77 14.49
N ASP A 113 -25.03 36.51 15.79
CA ASP A 113 -23.78 36.26 16.51
C ASP A 113 -23.26 34.86 16.18
N GLY A 114 -22.19 34.79 15.39
CA GLY A 114 -21.52 33.56 15.00
C GLY A 114 -20.01 33.74 14.93
N VAL A 115 -19.25 32.77 15.44
CA VAL A 115 -17.79 32.76 15.39
C VAL A 115 -17.34 32.22 14.03
N SER A 116 -16.55 32.99 13.29
CA SER A 116 -15.92 32.51 12.05
C SER A 116 -14.58 31.84 12.38
N LEU A 117 -14.38 30.63 11.87
CA LEU A 117 -13.15 29.85 12.05
C LEU A 117 -12.06 30.20 11.02
N GLY A 118 -12.39 30.95 9.96
CA GLY A 118 -11.52 31.24 8.82
C GLY A 118 -10.36 32.22 9.07
N THR A 119 -10.05 32.57 10.33
CA THR A 119 -8.93 33.48 10.68
C THR A 119 -8.01 32.89 11.75
N ALA A 120 -7.88 31.56 11.81
CA ALA A 120 -6.90 30.86 12.64
C ALA A 120 -5.62 30.59 11.83
N SER A 121 -4.64 31.49 11.92
CA SER A 121 -3.30 31.30 11.36
C SER A 121 -2.31 30.91 12.46
N PHE A 122 -1.58 29.81 12.28
CA PHE A 122 -0.46 29.43 13.13
C PHE A 122 0.76 30.34 12.85
N ALA A 123 1.49 30.76 13.87
CA ALA A 123 2.71 31.57 13.73
C ALA A 123 3.96 30.70 13.61
N GLU A 124 4.05 29.66 14.45
CA GLU A 124 5.01 28.56 14.34
C GLU A 124 4.28 27.22 14.54
N GLY A 125 4.83 26.12 14.00
CA GLY A 125 4.27 24.78 14.13
C GLY A 125 4.63 24.09 15.45
N GLY A 126 3.66 23.49 16.13
CA GLY A 126 3.87 22.70 17.35
C GLY A 126 2.59 22.50 18.17
N HIS A 127 2.33 21.28 18.62
CA HIS A 127 1.05 20.92 19.25
C HIS A 127 0.92 21.35 20.72
N TYR A 128 0.30 22.50 21.00
CA TYR A 128 -0.47 22.73 22.24
C TYR A 128 -1.68 23.65 21.98
N SER A 129 -2.89 23.11 22.17
CA SER A 129 -4.14 23.83 21.87
C SER A 129 -4.53 24.86 22.95
N ASN A 130 -4.10 26.11 22.80
CA ASN A 130 -4.52 27.25 23.63
C ASN A 130 -5.39 28.25 22.85
N ILE A 131 -6.62 27.84 22.48
CA ILE A 131 -7.60 28.72 21.83
C ILE A 131 -7.85 29.96 22.71
N ASN A 132 -7.36 31.11 22.27
CA ASN A 132 -7.53 32.39 22.95
C ASN A 132 -8.65 33.20 22.29
N GLU A 133 -9.89 33.01 22.73
CA GLU A 133 -11.04 33.79 22.26
C GLU A 133 -10.89 35.27 22.65
N ASN A 134 -10.67 36.14 21.66
CA ASN A 134 -10.55 37.58 21.85
C ASN A 134 -11.94 38.21 22.08
N TYR A 135 -12.47 38.08 23.30
CA TYR A 135 -13.78 38.58 23.73
C TYR A 135 -13.89 40.12 23.70
N ARG A 136 -14.06 40.71 22.52
CA ARG A 136 -14.26 42.15 22.34
C ARG A 136 -15.60 42.70 22.85
N ASN A 137 -16.45 41.88 23.52
CA ASN A 137 -17.77 42.31 24.01
C ASN A 137 -18.29 41.58 25.26
N LEU A 138 -17.41 41.25 26.22
CA LEU A 138 -17.84 40.95 27.60
C LEU A 138 -17.31 42.01 28.56
N THR A 139 -18.22 42.72 29.23
CA THR A 139 -17.86 43.77 30.20
C THR A 139 -17.23 43.18 31.46
N ASP A 140 -16.19 43.86 31.95
CA ASP A 140 -15.25 43.41 32.97
C ASP A 140 -15.87 43.23 34.37
N ALA A 141 -16.56 42.10 34.59
CA ALA A 141 -17.12 41.71 35.88
C ALA A 141 -17.19 40.17 36.04
N ASN A 142 -16.44 39.64 37.01
CA ASN A 142 -16.53 38.27 37.55
C ASN A 142 -16.14 37.09 36.63
N ARG A 143 -14.87 36.97 36.27
CA ARG A 143 -14.20 35.65 36.19
C ARG A 143 -12.81 35.67 36.85
N ALA A 144 -12.78 35.43 38.15
CA ALA A 144 -11.54 35.01 38.81
C ALA A 144 -11.30 33.52 38.51
N PHE A 145 -10.14 33.21 37.93
CA PHE A 145 -9.63 31.84 37.82
C PHE A 145 -8.22 31.77 38.43
N GLN A 146 -7.93 30.65 39.08
CA GLN A 146 -6.67 30.44 39.79
C GLN A 146 -5.54 30.09 38.81
N THR A 147 -4.33 30.55 39.11
CA THR A 147 -3.09 30.12 38.45
C THR A 147 -2.66 28.74 38.93
N PRO A 148 -2.45 27.75 38.04
CA PRO A 148 -1.44 26.72 38.23
C PRO A 148 -0.04 27.35 38.18
N GLU A 149 0.94 26.76 38.86
CA GLU A 149 2.26 27.37 39.02
C GLU A 149 3.23 27.03 37.87
N ASN A 150 3.96 28.04 37.39
CA ASN A 150 5.16 27.86 36.56
C ASN A 150 6.40 27.80 37.45
N SER A 151 7.15 26.69 37.42
CA SER A 151 8.58 26.70 37.76
C SER A 151 9.30 25.42 37.31
N ILE A 152 10.23 25.56 36.36
CA ILE A 152 11.67 25.26 36.53
C ILE A 152 12.37 25.66 35.22
N GLY A 153 13.46 26.42 35.32
CA GLY A 153 14.21 26.94 34.16
C GLY A 153 14.49 28.43 34.29
N GLY A 154 15.46 28.78 35.13
CA GLY A 154 15.84 30.18 35.35
C GLY A 154 17.34 30.42 35.21
N TYR A 155 17.71 31.33 34.33
CA TYR A 155 18.66 32.39 34.66
C TYR A 155 18.41 33.62 33.77
N ASN A 156 18.71 34.81 34.29
CA ASN A 156 18.46 36.07 33.58
C ASN A 156 19.70 36.52 32.80
N ASP A 157 19.49 37.09 31.62
CA ASP A 157 20.32 38.20 31.14
C ASP A 157 19.67 39.55 31.58
N ALA A 158 20.45 40.63 31.66
CA ALA A 158 20.12 41.77 32.52
C ALA A 158 20.29 43.17 31.88
N GLY A 159 19.37 43.51 30.98
CA GLY A 159 19.14 44.90 30.50
C GLY A 159 20.15 45.37 29.42
N THR A 160 19.99 46.52 28.77
CA THR A 160 19.02 47.65 28.79
C THR A 160 19.27 48.40 27.46
N ASP A 161 18.40 49.14 26.78
CA ASP A 161 17.03 49.67 26.94
C ASP A 161 16.80 50.52 25.65
N ALA A 162 15.59 50.59 25.10
CA ALA A 162 15.31 51.33 23.85
C ALA A 162 13.82 51.67 23.64
N ASP A 163 13.31 52.69 24.34
CA ASP A 163 11.97 53.27 24.10
C ASP A 163 11.96 54.29 22.94
N THR A 164 11.09 54.11 21.94
CA THR A 164 10.05 55.08 21.49
C THR A 164 9.33 54.62 20.22
N THR A 165 8.12 55.14 19.96
CA THR A 165 7.10 54.47 19.13
C THR A 165 6.48 55.32 18.00
N THR A 166 6.41 54.72 16.78
CA THR A 166 5.29 54.66 15.78
C THR A 166 4.48 55.95 15.40
N PRO A 167 3.43 55.92 14.54
CA PRO A 167 3.00 54.97 13.47
C PRO A 167 3.20 55.61 12.05
N ILE A 168 2.48 55.47 10.92
CA ILE A 168 1.10 55.08 10.48
C ILE A 168 1.09 54.49 9.04
N SER A 169 -0.06 53.96 8.61
CA SER A 169 -0.28 53.06 7.44
C SER A 169 -0.69 53.73 6.09
N PRO A 170 -0.74 53.01 4.94
CA PRO A 170 -0.78 53.59 3.57
C PRO A 170 -2.15 53.54 2.84
N VAL A 171 -2.18 53.97 1.56
CA VAL A 171 -3.34 53.96 0.62
C VAL A 171 -2.89 53.57 -0.80
N THR A 172 -3.77 52.99 -1.63
CA THR A 172 -3.47 52.31 -2.92
C THR A 172 -4.16 52.98 -4.17
N PRO A 173 -4.38 52.37 -5.38
CA PRO A 173 -3.80 52.91 -6.63
C PRO A 173 -4.78 53.10 -7.83
N VAL A 174 -4.29 53.46 -9.04
CA VAL A 174 -5.01 53.40 -10.34
C VAL A 174 -4.06 53.26 -11.57
N THR A 175 -4.60 52.79 -12.71
CA THR A 175 -3.95 52.40 -14.00
C THR A 175 -4.75 52.99 -15.21
N PRO A 176 -4.66 52.59 -16.52
CA PRO A 176 -3.79 51.67 -17.29
C PRO A 176 -3.32 52.21 -18.69
N SER A 177 -2.79 51.34 -19.60
CA SER A 177 -3.07 51.24 -21.08
C SER A 177 -1.89 50.82 -22.00
N THR A 178 -2.19 50.38 -23.24
CA THR A 178 -1.36 49.59 -24.20
C THR A 178 -1.71 49.97 -25.68
N PRO A 179 -1.42 49.19 -26.77
CA PRO A 179 -0.17 48.64 -27.35
C PRO A 179 0.03 48.97 -28.88
N VAL A 180 1.13 48.49 -29.54
CA VAL A 180 1.16 48.14 -31.00
C VAL A 180 2.30 47.14 -31.37
N THR A 181 2.27 46.55 -32.58
CA THR A 181 2.95 45.28 -32.98
C THR A 181 3.86 45.36 -34.25
N PRO A 182 4.66 44.29 -34.60
CA PRO A 182 5.82 44.34 -35.52
C PRO A 182 5.64 43.63 -36.89
N PRO A 183 6.70 43.55 -37.75
CA PRO A 183 6.94 42.36 -38.60
C PRO A 183 8.42 41.94 -38.88
N THR A 184 8.68 40.62 -38.76
CA THR A 184 9.44 39.65 -39.65
C THR A 184 10.59 40.10 -40.61
N PRO A 185 11.63 39.24 -40.93
CA PRO A 185 11.42 37.97 -41.67
C PRO A 185 12.48 36.79 -41.68
N SER A 186 11.99 35.61 -42.10
CA SER A 186 12.61 34.60 -43.01
C SER A 186 13.72 33.61 -42.59
N THR A 187 13.64 32.41 -43.19
CA THR A 187 14.53 31.23 -43.19
C THR A 187 14.49 30.58 -44.61
N PRO A 188 15.09 29.41 -44.95
CA PRO A 188 16.35 28.76 -44.54
C PRO A 188 17.25 28.31 -45.74
N SER A 189 18.50 27.87 -45.49
CA SER A 189 19.16 26.79 -46.28
C SER A 189 20.44 26.23 -45.62
N THR A 190 20.53 24.91 -45.46
CA THR A 190 21.70 24.11 -44.99
C THR A 190 22.47 23.51 -46.19
N PRO A 191 23.57 22.73 -46.05
CA PRO A 191 24.27 22.25 -44.84
C PRO A 191 25.82 22.44 -44.81
N GLY A 192 26.44 22.25 -43.63
CA GLY A 192 27.88 21.94 -43.53
C GLY A 192 28.55 22.38 -42.22
N VAL A 193 29.22 21.43 -41.55
CA VAL A 193 30.05 21.60 -40.33
C VAL A 193 29.29 22.12 -39.10
N THR A 194 28.98 21.21 -38.18
CA THR A 194 28.49 21.57 -36.84
C THR A 194 29.65 22.13 -36.01
N VAL A 195 29.57 23.42 -35.68
CA VAL A 195 30.38 24.06 -34.62
C VAL A 195 29.38 24.70 -33.66
N THR A 196 29.52 24.46 -32.36
CA THR A 196 28.51 24.78 -31.36
C THR A 196 28.22 26.29 -31.28
N PRO A 197 26.97 26.73 -31.50
CA PRO A 197 26.54 28.07 -31.15
C PRO A 197 26.14 28.10 -29.66
N GLY A 198 26.56 29.07 -28.86
CA GLY A 198 27.55 30.09 -29.16
C GLY A 198 27.71 31.00 -27.96
N THR A 199 28.91 31.04 -27.37
CA THR A 199 29.22 31.99 -26.30
C THR A 199 28.99 33.42 -26.81
N PRO A 200 28.39 34.31 -26.00
CA PRO A 200 28.42 35.73 -26.30
C PRO A 200 29.88 36.18 -26.27
N SER A 201 30.48 36.35 -27.45
CA SER A 201 31.80 36.96 -27.56
C SER A 201 31.76 38.28 -26.79
N PRO A 202 32.66 38.49 -25.80
CA PRO A 202 32.54 39.60 -24.89
C PRO A 202 32.48 40.90 -25.69
N ALA A 203 31.42 41.68 -25.50
CA ALA A 203 31.23 42.95 -26.18
C ALA A 203 32.41 43.84 -25.80
N ASN A 204 33.39 43.92 -26.72
CA ASN A 204 34.73 44.40 -26.42
C ASN A 204 34.62 45.78 -25.73
N PRO A 205 35.02 45.89 -24.45
CA PRO A 205 34.59 47.00 -23.60
C PRO A 205 35.01 48.34 -24.22
N PRO A 206 34.25 49.42 -23.96
CA PRO A 206 34.55 50.72 -24.54
C PRO A 206 36.02 51.04 -24.29
N VAL A 207 36.78 51.33 -25.37
CA VAL A 207 38.23 51.50 -25.30
C VAL A 207 38.54 52.86 -24.68
N ILE A 208 38.39 52.93 -23.36
CA ILE A 208 38.76 54.05 -22.53
C ILE A 208 40.29 54.12 -22.56
N THR A 209 40.84 55.14 -23.20
CA THR A 209 42.28 55.38 -23.22
C THR A 209 42.77 55.65 -21.79
N PRO A 210 43.61 54.78 -21.19
CA PRO A 210 43.97 54.94 -19.79
C PRO A 210 44.76 56.22 -19.53
N ARG A 211 44.53 56.84 -18.37
CA ARG A 211 45.35 57.98 -17.94
C ARG A 211 46.77 57.52 -17.53
N PRO A 212 47.80 58.37 -17.71
CA PRO A 212 49.10 58.14 -17.10
C PRO A 212 48.96 57.99 -15.58
N GLY A 213 49.37 56.84 -15.04
CA GLY A 213 49.18 56.50 -13.63
C GLY A 213 47.89 55.71 -13.30
N ALA A 214 47.17 55.21 -14.31
CA ALA A 214 46.10 54.24 -14.07
C ALA A 214 46.65 52.95 -13.43
N VAL A 215 45.91 52.37 -12.49
CA VAL A 215 46.26 51.14 -11.77
C VAL A 215 45.29 50.01 -12.07
N GLU A 216 45.72 48.76 -11.94
CA GLU A 216 44.92 47.58 -12.28
C GLU A 216 44.04 47.15 -11.11
N ILE A 217 42.79 46.76 -11.38
CA ILE A 217 41.95 46.06 -10.40
C ILE A 217 42.47 44.64 -10.25
N THR A 218 42.99 44.33 -9.06
CA THR A 218 43.37 42.98 -8.66
C THR A 218 42.21 42.31 -7.97
N THR A 219 42.03 41.01 -8.19
CA THR A 219 41.15 40.18 -7.35
C THR A 219 41.98 39.27 -6.46
N SER A 220 41.46 38.97 -5.27
CA SER A 220 41.97 37.95 -4.37
C SER A 220 40.78 37.15 -3.83
N ILE A 221 41.01 35.99 -3.23
CA ILE A 221 39.97 35.17 -2.61
C ILE A 221 40.27 35.00 -1.12
N ASP A 222 39.25 34.85 -0.27
CA ASP A 222 39.49 34.49 1.12
C ASP A 222 39.99 33.03 1.22
N PRO A 223 41.12 32.74 1.89
CA PRO A 223 41.57 31.36 2.09
C PRO A 223 40.58 30.47 2.88
N ALA A 224 39.61 31.05 3.59
CA ALA A 224 38.53 30.31 4.24
C ALA A 224 37.31 30.05 3.32
N ALA A 225 37.33 30.58 2.10
CA ALA A 225 36.27 30.49 1.09
C ALA A 225 36.85 30.37 -0.33
N SER A 226 38.04 29.75 -0.45
CA SER A 226 38.75 29.54 -1.72
C SER A 226 38.47 28.17 -2.34
N GLU A 227 38.03 27.22 -1.53
CA GLU A 227 37.48 25.95 -1.98
C GLU A 227 36.17 25.73 -1.21
N VAL A 228 35.09 25.37 -1.91
CA VAL A 228 33.74 25.21 -1.36
C VAL A 228 33.14 23.92 -1.92
N ARG A 229 32.63 23.04 -1.06
CA ARG A 229 31.85 21.86 -1.47
C ARG A 229 30.40 22.27 -1.75
N GLU A 230 29.76 21.56 -2.67
CA GLU A 230 28.36 21.74 -3.05
C GLU A 230 27.45 21.28 -1.90
N SER A 231 27.58 20.03 -1.46
CA SER A 231 26.95 19.56 -0.22
C SER A 231 27.49 20.21 1.06
N GLY A 232 26.55 20.53 1.96
CA GLY A 232 26.80 20.86 3.35
C GLY A 232 27.18 22.31 3.67
N ALA A 233 26.71 22.81 4.81
CA ALA A 233 27.03 24.14 5.31
C ALA A 233 28.49 24.23 5.81
N GLY A 234 29.42 24.46 4.87
CA GLY A 234 30.86 24.51 5.10
C GLY A 234 31.29 25.31 6.35
N ALA A 235 32.40 24.85 6.95
CA ALA A 235 32.81 24.85 8.37
C ALA A 235 32.54 26.04 9.34
N ASN A 236 31.95 27.15 8.90
CA ASN A 236 31.61 28.32 9.71
C ASN A 236 30.10 28.64 9.79
N GLY A 237 29.25 27.94 9.03
CA GLY A 237 27.80 28.18 8.96
C GLY A 237 27.41 29.30 7.99
N GLU A 238 26.38 29.05 7.15
CA GLU A 238 25.88 29.87 6.01
C GLU A 238 26.93 30.29 4.96
N GLY A 239 27.99 31.00 5.36
CA GLY A 239 29.11 31.41 4.51
C GLY A 239 29.94 30.26 3.93
N GLY A 240 29.62 29.01 4.29
CA GLY A 240 30.24 27.80 3.76
C GLY A 240 29.94 27.52 2.29
N HIS A 241 28.77 27.93 1.77
CA HIS A 241 28.39 27.72 0.37
C HIS A 241 28.78 28.89 -0.57
N TYR A 242 29.77 29.72 -0.22
CA TYR A 242 30.07 30.94 -0.98
C TYR A 242 31.53 31.08 -1.37
N LEU A 243 31.84 31.22 -2.66
CA LEU A 243 33.15 31.68 -3.12
C LEU A 243 33.24 33.20 -2.95
N VAL A 244 34.14 33.69 -2.10
CA VAL A 244 34.22 35.11 -1.70
C VAL A 244 35.47 35.81 -2.24
N TYR A 245 35.27 36.57 -3.31
CA TYR A 245 36.32 37.35 -3.98
C TYR A 245 36.40 38.76 -3.38
N LYS A 246 37.61 39.22 -3.06
CA LYS A 246 37.91 40.55 -2.54
C LYS A 246 38.61 41.37 -3.61
N LEU A 247 38.16 42.60 -3.83
CA LEU A 247 38.77 43.49 -4.81
C LEU A 247 39.93 44.27 -4.19
N GLY A 248 40.84 44.72 -5.04
CA GLY A 248 42.00 45.52 -4.65
C GLY A 248 42.59 46.26 -5.85
N LEU A 249 43.67 47.00 -5.62
CA LEU A 249 44.37 47.78 -6.65
C LEU A 249 45.86 47.46 -6.62
N SER A 250 46.49 47.33 -7.80
CA SER A 250 47.93 47.02 -7.93
C SER A 250 48.87 48.16 -7.49
N GLY A 251 48.32 49.31 -7.11
CA GLY A 251 49.01 50.46 -6.55
C GLY A 251 48.05 51.57 -6.15
N THR A 252 48.56 52.69 -5.65
CA THR A 252 47.73 53.86 -5.30
C THR A 252 47.21 54.55 -6.58
N PRO A 253 45.88 54.68 -6.78
CA PRO A 253 45.32 55.32 -7.96
C PRO A 253 45.60 56.83 -7.96
N VAL A 254 45.78 57.42 -9.15
CA VAL A 254 46.03 58.87 -9.33
C VAL A 254 44.75 59.61 -9.73
N SER A 255 43.62 59.25 -9.10
CA SER A 255 42.30 59.84 -9.32
C SER A 255 42.06 61.11 -8.47
N PRO A 256 41.04 61.93 -8.80
CA PRO A 256 40.43 62.84 -7.83
C PRO A 256 39.88 62.07 -6.61
N SER A 257 39.79 62.73 -5.45
CA SER A 257 39.02 62.20 -4.30
C SER A 257 37.53 62.34 -4.58
N GLY A 258 36.74 61.34 -4.21
CA GLY A 258 35.33 61.22 -4.61
C GLY A 258 35.10 60.89 -6.09
N GLU A 259 36.13 60.50 -6.85
CA GLU A 259 35.95 59.91 -8.18
C GLU A 259 35.34 58.50 -8.04
N THR A 260 34.26 58.23 -8.76
CA THR A 260 33.60 56.93 -8.79
C THR A 260 33.88 56.13 -10.06
N THR A 261 33.63 54.83 -10.01
CA THR A 261 33.63 53.91 -11.14
C THR A 261 32.48 52.94 -10.99
N ASP A 262 31.96 52.46 -12.12
CA ASP A 262 31.17 51.24 -12.16
C ASP A 262 32.12 50.06 -12.34
N LEU A 263 31.75 48.89 -11.83
CA LEU A 263 32.54 47.66 -11.87
C LEU A 263 31.69 46.53 -12.50
N GLY A 264 31.91 46.26 -13.78
CA GLY A 264 31.30 45.12 -14.46
C GLY A 264 32.02 43.83 -14.07
N LEU A 265 31.27 42.89 -13.48
CA LEU A 265 31.76 41.60 -13.00
C LEU A 265 31.56 40.51 -14.06
N ASN A 266 32.56 39.66 -14.28
CA ASN A 266 32.46 38.53 -15.19
C ASN A 266 33.16 37.30 -14.61
N PHE A 267 32.39 36.24 -14.38
CA PHE A 267 32.90 34.94 -13.92
C PHE A 267 33.28 34.05 -15.13
N LEU A 268 34.33 33.24 -14.98
CA LEU A 268 34.85 32.32 -16.00
C LEU A 268 35.17 30.98 -15.35
N GLY A 269 34.67 29.88 -15.91
CA GLY A 269 34.60 28.59 -15.20
C GLY A 269 33.25 28.44 -14.50
N GLY A 270 32.80 27.19 -14.37
CA GLY A 270 31.52 26.77 -13.85
C GLY A 270 30.31 27.19 -14.69
N THR A 271 29.24 26.39 -14.62
CA THR A 271 27.98 26.57 -15.33
C THR A 271 27.02 27.38 -14.44
N ARG A 272 27.07 28.70 -14.61
CA ARG A 272 26.19 29.64 -13.88
C ARG A 272 24.70 29.31 -14.06
N GLY A 273 24.08 28.85 -12.97
CA GLY A 273 22.69 28.35 -12.91
C GLY A 273 22.59 26.88 -12.53
N GLU A 274 23.70 26.14 -12.60
CA GLU A 274 23.85 24.73 -12.26
C GLU A 274 24.79 24.65 -11.03
N ASP A 275 26.11 24.55 -11.16
CA ASP A 275 27.07 24.51 -10.02
C ASP A 275 27.20 25.83 -9.20
N TYR A 276 26.79 26.98 -9.74
CA TYR A 276 26.62 28.20 -8.91
C TYR A 276 25.47 29.11 -9.29
N SER A 277 24.91 29.74 -8.27
CA SER A 277 23.71 30.59 -8.31
C SER A 277 23.80 31.69 -9.36
N SER A 278 22.68 31.87 -10.05
CA SER A 278 22.52 32.96 -11.01
C SER A 278 22.53 34.35 -10.35
N VAL A 279 22.36 34.43 -9.02
CA VAL A 279 22.42 35.66 -8.22
C VAL A 279 23.82 35.86 -7.66
N VAL A 280 24.45 36.98 -8.03
CA VAL A 280 25.69 37.47 -7.42
C VAL A 280 25.34 38.41 -6.29
N GLU A 281 26.08 38.37 -5.18
CA GLU A 281 25.98 39.34 -4.10
C GLU A 281 27.27 40.14 -3.94
N TYR A 282 27.16 41.36 -3.42
CA TYR A 282 28.31 42.22 -3.17
C TYR A 282 28.20 43.02 -1.87
N SER A 283 29.36 43.37 -1.34
CA SER A 283 29.58 44.23 -0.18
C SER A 283 30.43 45.43 -0.60
N THR A 284 30.25 46.58 0.06
CA THR A 284 31.13 47.75 -0.04
C THR A 284 31.75 48.13 1.32
N ASP A 285 31.60 47.28 2.34
CA ASP A 285 31.93 47.56 3.74
C ASP A 285 32.91 46.55 4.37
N ASN A 286 33.69 45.85 3.53
CA ASN A 286 34.60 44.74 3.86
C ASN A 286 33.91 43.42 4.22
N GLY A 287 32.70 43.18 3.68
CA GLY A 287 31.95 41.94 3.90
C GLY A 287 31.11 41.92 5.17
N ALA A 288 30.81 43.09 5.77
CA ALA A 288 29.97 43.19 6.95
C ALA A 288 28.47 43.16 6.59
N THR A 289 28.10 43.66 5.40
CA THR A 289 26.80 43.45 4.77
C THR A 289 26.97 43.08 3.30
N PHE A 290 26.14 42.14 2.83
CA PHE A 290 26.05 41.72 1.43
C PHE A 290 24.65 42.01 0.89
N GLN A 291 24.55 42.33 -0.40
CA GLN A 291 23.28 42.62 -1.08
C GLN A 291 23.29 42.05 -2.52
N PRO A 292 22.14 41.60 -3.06
CA PRO A 292 22.07 41.02 -4.40
C PRO A 292 22.30 42.06 -5.51
N LEU A 293 23.00 41.65 -6.57
CA LEU A 293 23.40 42.50 -7.68
C LEU A 293 22.54 42.27 -8.93
N SER A 294 21.76 43.28 -9.31
CA SER A 294 21.09 43.29 -10.62
C SER A 294 22.05 43.72 -11.73
N GLY A 295 22.06 43.03 -12.86
CA GLY A 295 22.78 43.46 -14.07
C GLY A 295 24.31 43.39 -14.01
N TYR A 296 24.89 42.59 -13.10
CA TYR A 296 26.34 42.30 -13.01
C TYR A 296 27.28 43.50 -12.83
N THR A 297 26.76 44.70 -12.63
CA THR A 297 27.56 45.93 -12.62
C THR A 297 27.36 46.67 -11.30
N ILE A 298 28.36 46.65 -10.42
CA ILE A 298 28.32 47.44 -9.19
C ILE A 298 28.53 48.90 -9.58
N THR A 299 27.50 49.73 -9.49
CA THR A 299 27.54 51.13 -9.96
C THR A 299 28.06 52.10 -8.91
N GLY A 300 28.82 53.11 -9.35
CA GLY A 300 29.15 54.28 -8.50
C GLY A 300 30.09 54.03 -7.31
N VAL A 301 30.94 53.00 -7.35
CA VAL A 301 31.95 52.69 -6.31
C VAL A 301 33.02 53.78 -6.28
N ASN A 302 33.31 54.37 -5.12
CA ASN A 302 34.45 55.30 -4.97
C ASN A 302 35.76 54.55 -5.25
N ILE A 303 36.66 55.13 -6.05
CA ILE A 303 37.95 54.50 -6.40
C ILE A 303 38.82 54.25 -5.15
N GLU A 304 38.69 55.09 -4.12
CA GLU A 304 39.39 54.95 -2.83
C GLU A 304 38.79 53.87 -1.90
N ASP A 305 37.59 53.35 -2.22
CA ASP A 305 36.91 52.30 -1.44
C ASP A 305 36.95 50.91 -2.11
N ILE A 306 37.55 50.75 -3.30
CA ILE A 306 37.59 49.47 -4.04
C ILE A 306 38.16 48.31 -3.20
N SER A 307 39.13 48.58 -2.32
CA SER A 307 39.71 47.57 -1.42
C SER A 307 38.77 47.07 -0.31
N LYS A 308 37.61 47.70 -0.14
CA LYS A 308 36.53 47.27 0.77
C LYS A 308 35.47 46.43 0.06
N VAL A 309 35.51 46.37 -1.28
CA VAL A 309 34.51 45.65 -2.07
C VAL A 309 34.78 44.16 -2.04
N GLN A 310 33.74 43.40 -1.69
CA GLN A 310 33.73 41.95 -1.79
C GLN A 310 32.56 41.52 -2.67
N VAL A 311 32.74 40.41 -3.38
CA VAL A 311 31.78 39.81 -4.29
C VAL A 311 31.69 38.34 -3.93
N ARG A 312 30.48 37.79 -3.79
CA ARG A 312 30.27 36.38 -3.57
C ARG A 312 29.21 35.78 -4.50
N ILE A 313 29.40 34.52 -4.84
CA ILE A 313 28.43 33.66 -5.53
C ILE A 313 28.12 32.48 -4.62
N LYS A 314 26.84 32.10 -4.52
CA LYS A 314 26.47 30.88 -3.79
C LYS A 314 26.72 29.69 -4.71
N VAL A 315 27.55 28.74 -4.28
CA VAL A 315 27.62 27.38 -4.84
C VAL A 315 26.27 26.69 -4.61
N LEU A 316 25.86 25.83 -5.53
CA LEU A 316 24.62 25.07 -5.44
C LEU A 316 24.96 23.58 -5.30
N ASP A 317 24.25 22.88 -4.41
CA ASP A 317 24.01 21.45 -4.57
C ASP A 317 23.17 21.31 -5.85
N ASP A 318 23.61 20.52 -6.82
CA ASP A 318 22.85 20.25 -8.03
C ASP A 318 22.31 18.79 -8.03
N ASN A 319 22.44 17.99 -9.09
CA ASN A 319 21.91 16.63 -9.14
C ASN A 319 22.76 15.75 -10.07
N GLY A 320 23.60 14.89 -9.49
CA GLY A 320 24.46 13.93 -10.19
C GLY A 320 23.69 13.01 -11.15
N GLN A 321 22.42 12.73 -10.83
CA GLN A 321 21.54 11.86 -11.60
C GLN A 321 20.69 12.61 -12.66
N ASP A 322 20.98 13.88 -13.01
CA ASP A 322 20.20 14.65 -14.01
C ASP A 322 20.40 14.14 -15.45
N THR A 323 19.68 13.07 -15.77
CA THR A 323 19.62 12.49 -17.11
C THR A 323 19.03 13.42 -18.18
N THR A 324 18.43 14.56 -17.83
CA THR A 324 17.79 15.47 -18.80
C THR A 324 18.81 16.26 -19.64
N LYS A 325 20.01 16.53 -19.09
CA LYS A 325 21.13 17.16 -19.81
C LYS A 325 21.77 16.22 -20.86
N GLY A 326 21.52 14.91 -20.75
CA GLY A 326 21.94 13.87 -21.70
C GLY A 326 23.39 13.36 -21.49
N PRO A 327 23.78 12.23 -22.11
CA PRO A 327 24.89 11.37 -21.66
C PRO A 327 26.32 11.89 -21.91
N LEU A 328 26.51 13.20 -21.99
CA LEU A 328 27.79 13.91 -22.04
C LEU A 328 27.83 15.13 -21.10
N HIS A 329 26.72 15.42 -20.41
CA HIS A 329 26.66 16.23 -19.21
C HIS A 329 26.30 15.27 -18.08
N HIS A 330 27.20 15.10 -17.12
CA HIS A 330 26.97 14.37 -15.89
C HIS A 330 27.51 15.27 -14.78
N ASN A 331 26.70 15.52 -13.75
CA ASN A 331 27.13 16.41 -12.68
C ASN A 331 27.98 15.67 -11.62
N GLN A 332 28.41 14.45 -11.95
CA GLN A 332 29.31 13.62 -11.16
C GLN A 332 30.76 13.77 -11.64
N ASN A 333 31.72 13.76 -10.73
CA ASN A 333 33.16 13.90 -11.02
C ASN A 333 33.52 15.21 -11.79
N GLU A 334 32.85 16.33 -11.53
CA GLU A 334 32.96 17.59 -12.26
C GLU A 334 34.32 18.33 -12.07
N GLY A 335 34.91 18.78 -13.18
CA GLY A 335 36.12 19.60 -13.19
C GLY A 335 37.46 18.83 -13.14
N GLU A 336 38.44 19.36 -12.40
CA GLU A 336 39.82 18.84 -12.41
C GLU A 336 40.06 17.77 -11.32
N ASN A 337 40.27 16.51 -11.74
CA ASN A 337 40.69 15.43 -10.84
C ASN A 337 42.01 15.77 -10.13
N THR A 338 41.98 15.87 -8.80
CA THR A 338 43.15 16.29 -7.99
C THR A 338 44.10 15.16 -7.61
N GLY A 339 43.75 13.90 -7.92
CA GLY A 339 44.50 12.69 -7.58
C GLY A 339 43.61 11.64 -6.87
N PRO A 340 44.00 10.36 -6.88
CA PRO A 340 43.17 9.28 -6.35
C PRO A 340 43.07 9.33 -4.83
N GLN A 341 41.85 9.13 -4.32
CA GLN A 341 41.60 8.93 -2.89
C GLN A 341 42.14 7.56 -2.42
N GLY A 342 42.28 7.39 -1.10
CA GLY A 342 42.85 6.20 -0.48
C GLY A 342 41.84 5.46 0.40
N MET A 343 41.54 4.21 0.07
CA MET A 343 40.80 3.32 0.96
C MET A 343 41.74 2.56 1.90
N THR A 344 41.23 2.11 3.05
CA THR A 344 42.04 1.38 4.05
C THR A 344 41.73 -0.11 4.02
N ILE A 345 42.66 -0.91 3.49
CA ILE A 345 42.60 -2.39 3.55
C ILE A 345 43.68 -2.87 4.52
N ASP A 346 43.31 -3.63 5.56
CA ASP A 346 44.25 -4.23 6.52
C ASP A 346 45.22 -3.24 7.19
N ASN A 347 44.73 -2.02 7.48
CA ASN A 347 45.50 -0.87 7.97
C ASN A 347 46.58 -0.35 6.99
N VAL A 348 46.50 -0.72 5.71
CA VAL A 348 47.33 -0.24 4.61
C VAL A 348 46.50 0.65 3.69
N GLN A 349 47.02 1.84 3.39
CA GLN A 349 46.40 2.75 2.43
C GLN A 349 46.52 2.22 1.00
N LYS A 350 45.44 2.34 0.24
CA LYS A 350 45.26 1.80 -1.12
C LYS A 350 44.58 2.80 -2.02
N THR A 351 45.33 3.35 -2.98
CA THR A 351 44.86 4.34 -3.97
C THR A 351 44.71 3.73 -5.37
N ASP A 352 44.69 2.40 -5.46
CA ASP A 352 44.73 1.63 -6.72
C ASP A 352 43.66 0.53 -6.79
N MET A 353 42.76 0.45 -5.80
CA MET A 353 41.75 -0.61 -5.66
C MET A 353 40.38 -0.24 -6.27
N VAL A 354 40.01 1.04 -6.20
CA VAL A 354 38.81 1.63 -6.81
C VAL A 354 39.29 2.52 -7.96
N ASP A 355 38.64 2.44 -9.12
CA ASP A 355 38.91 3.36 -10.24
C ASP A 355 38.00 4.60 -10.13
N ASN A 356 38.44 5.72 -10.71
CA ASN A 356 37.89 7.09 -10.61
C ASN A 356 37.86 7.77 -9.23
N PHE A 357 37.73 7.03 -8.12
CA PHE A 357 37.66 7.57 -6.74
C PHE A 357 38.77 8.60 -6.44
N ALA A 358 38.40 9.87 -6.37
CA ALA A 358 39.29 11.03 -6.33
C ALA A 358 38.57 12.21 -5.65
N VAL A 359 39.15 13.41 -5.70
CA VAL A 359 38.39 14.65 -5.45
C VAL A 359 38.48 15.49 -6.71
N PHE A 360 37.35 15.83 -7.30
CA PHE A 360 37.25 16.68 -8.49
C PHE A 360 36.95 18.12 -8.09
N LYS A 361 37.37 19.09 -8.94
CA LYS A 361 37.28 20.52 -8.63
C LYS A 361 37.08 21.41 -9.87
N GLU A 362 35.87 21.94 -10.04
CA GLU A 362 35.59 23.05 -10.98
C GLU A 362 36.28 24.35 -10.50
N GLY A 363 36.64 25.28 -11.40
CA GLY A 363 37.47 26.45 -11.12
C GLY A 363 36.93 27.79 -11.65
N VAL A 364 36.17 28.48 -10.81
CA VAL A 364 35.50 29.76 -11.12
C VAL A 364 36.41 30.97 -10.84
N LYS A 365 36.58 31.84 -11.84
CA LYS A 365 37.50 33.01 -11.82
C LYS A 365 36.77 34.32 -12.04
N LEU A 366 37.02 35.32 -11.19
CA LEU A 366 36.44 36.66 -11.34
C LEU A 366 37.36 37.60 -12.14
N SER A 367 36.82 38.18 -13.22
CA SER A 367 37.38 39.36 -13.91
C SER A 367 36.50 40.59 -13.63
N VAL A 368 37.13 41.76 -13.47
CA VAL A 368 36.42 43.02 -13.24
C VAL A 368 36.83 44.07 -14.29
N THR A 369 35.83 44.70 -14.91
CA THR A 369 35.98 45.77 -15.90
C THR A 369 35.47 47.10 -15.34
N PRO A 370 36.34 48.10 -15.06
CA PRO A 370 35.93 49.41 -14.59
C PRO A 370 35.43 50.34 -15.71
N SER A 371 34.49 51.25 -15.38
CA SER A 371 34.09 52.36 -16.26
C SER A 371 34.99 53.61 -16.17
N SER A 372 35.93 53.67 -15.21
CA SER A 372 36.82 54.82 -15.02
C SER A 372 38.18 54.72 -15.74
N SER A 373 38.59 55.82 -16.39
CA SER A 373 39.90 55.96 -17.08
C SER A 373 41.14 55.97 -16.17
N TYR A 374 40.94 55.99 -14.85
CA TYR A 374 41.98 55.89 -13.83
C TYR A 374 42.30 54.45 -13.43
N LEU A 375 41.57 53.47 -13.96
CA LEU A 375 41.71 52.06 -13.65
C LEU A 375 41.91 51.22 -14.92
N LEU A 376 42.51 50.05 -14.76
CA LEU A 376 42.64 49.03 -15.80
C LEU A 376 41.82 47.78 -15.41
N PRO A 377 41.16 47.09 -16.38
CA PRO A 377 40.50 45.82 -16.13
C PRO A 377 41.47 44.75 -15.59
N THR A 378 40.95 43.81 -14.79
CA THR A 378 41.72 42.69 -14.24
C THR A 378 42.27 41.81 -15.37
N THR A 379 43.60 41.65 -15.42
CA THR A 379 44.27 40.71 -16.34
C THR A 379 44.34 39.30 -15.73
N ASN A 380 44.52 38.28 -16.57
CA ASN A 380 44.58 36.87 -16.15
C ASN A 380 45.62 36.58 -15.04
N ALA A 381 46.64 37.42 -14.86
CA ALA A 381 47.65 37.27 -13.80
C ALA A 381 47.16 37.77 -12.42
N ASN A 382 46.09 38.55 -12.38
CA ASN A 382 45.47 39.13 -11.18
C ASN A 382 44.00 38.69 -11.01
N MET A 383 43.58 37.65 -11.75
CA MET A 383 42.32 36.94 -11.56
C MET A 383 42.51 35.84 -10.50
N ALA A 384 41.76 35.92 -9.42
CA ALA A 384 41.68 34.88 -8.41
C ALA A 384 40.74 33.76 -8.87
N GLU A 385 41.11 32.53 -8.54
CA GLU A 385 40.35 31.31 -8.77
C GLU A 385 39.79 30.83 -7.43
N GLY A 386 38.49 30.58 -7.38
CA GLY A 386 37.87 29.73 -6.38
C GLY A 386 37.64 28.35 -6.97
N LYS A 387 37.71 27.30 -6.14
CA LYS A 387 37.35 25.94 -6.54
C LYS A 387 36.00 25.54 -5.97
N ILE A 388 35.12 25.04 -6.82
CA ILE A 388 33.97 24.25 -6.38
C ILE A 388 34.47 22.81 -6.18
N ILE A 389 33.97 22.10 -5.19
CA ILE A 389 34.32 20.69 -4.91
C ILE A 389 33.07 19.83 -5.10
N ASP A 390 33.03 19.23 -6.28
CA ASP A 390 32.21 18.10 -6.69
C ASP A 390 32.02 17.08 -5.56
N ASN A 391 30.76 16.80 -5.22
CA ASN A 391 30.36 15.83 -4.21
C ASN A 391 29.83 14.51 -4.76
N ASP A 392 29.37 14.46 -6.01
CA ASP A 392 28.71 13.29 -6.56
C ASP A 392 29.75 12.33 -7.20
N ASP A 393 30.22 11.34 -6.44
CA ASP A 393 31.36 10.47 -6.78
C ASP A 393 30.91 9.34 -7.75
N ASN A 394 31.48 9.26 -8.95
CA ASN A 394 31.22 8.16 -9.90
C ASN A 394 32.42 7.19 -9.97
N ILE A 395 32.30 6.05 -9.28
CA ILE A 395 33.40 5.14 -8.96
C ILE A 395 33.21 3.70 -9.45
N GLU A 396 34.31 3.00 -9.75
CA GLU A 396 34.28 1.64 -10.31
C GLU A 396 35.15 0.63 -9.54
N LEU A 397 34.52 -0.37 -8.92
CA LEU A 397 35.16 -1.45 -8.17
C LEU A 397 35.51 -2.61 -9.12
N ASN A 398 36.59 -2.43 -9.90
CA ASN A 398 37.09 -3.39 -10.89
C ASN A 398 38.04 -4.48 -10.35
N LYS A 399 38.42 -4.44 -9.07
CA LYS A 399 39.45 -5.32 -8.48
C LYS A 399 38.90 -5.99 -7.23
N ASP A 400 39.23 -7.27 -7.01
CA ASP A 400 38.76 -8.02 -5.84
C ASP A 400 39.22 -7.35 -4.53
N ILE A 401 38.27 -6.89 -3.72
CA ILE A 401 38.54 -6.30 -2.40
C ILE A 401 38.39 -7.38 -1.34
N LYS A 402 39.45 -7.57 -0.53
CA LYS A 402 39.50 -8.56 0.55
C LYS A 402 39.97 -7.92 1.84
N GLY A 403 39.03 -7.54 2.70
CA GLY A 403 39.26 -6.92 3.99
C GLY A 403 39.39 -7.92 5.14
N ASN A 404 40.07 -7.48 6.20
CA ASN A 404 40.21 -8.23 7.44
C ASN A 404 39.03 -8.05 8.42
N ILE A 405 38.44 -9.18 8.80
CA ILE A 405 37.39 -9.42 9.80
C ILE A 405 37.56 -8.64 11.13
N ALA A 406 38.79 -8.31 11.52
CA ALA A 406 39.11 -7.67 12.78
C ALA A 406 38.81 -6.16 12.79
N ASN A 407 38.97 -5.48 11.65
CA ASN A 407 38.92 -4.02 11.56
C ASN A 407 37.79 -3.53 10.64
N HIS A 408 37.28 -4.42 9.77
CA HIS A 408 36.52 -4.10 8.56
C HIS A 408 37.37 -3.30 7.54
N THR A 409 36.98 -3.34 6.27
CA THR A 409 37.51 -2.46 5.23
C THR A 409 36.39 -1.53 4.84
N ASN A 410 36.67 -0.23 4.83
CA ASN A 410 35.64 0.79 4.57
C ASN A 410 35.95 1.53 3.26
N LEU A 411 34.89 1.84 2.52
CA LEU A 411 34.85 2.77 1.41
C LEU A 411 33.65 3.71 1.65
N ASN A 412 33.87 5.01 1.52
CA ASN A 412 32.84 6.04 1.69
C ASN A 412 33.07 7.14 0.66
N THR A 413 32.04 7.49 -0.09
CA THR A 413 32.02 8.58 -1.09
C THR A 413 31.49 9.89 -0.50
N ASN A 414 30.72 9.80 0.60
CA ASN A 414 30.18 10.90 1.43
C ASN A 414 29.06 11.70 0.70
N ASP A 415 28.34 12.53 1.46
CA ASP A 415 27.14 13.31 1.08
C ASP A 415 27.13 13.83 -0.39
N GLY A 416 26.41 13.16 -1.29
CA GLY A 416 26.25 13.46 -2.72
C GLY A 416 25.34 12.44 -3.44
N ASP A 417 24.91 12.71 -4.66
CA ASP A 417 24.13 11.81 -5.54
C ASP A 417 25.07 10.78 -6.21
N ASP A 418 25.54 9.76 -5.49
CA ASP A 418 26.67 8.91 -5.92
C ASP A 418 26.32 7.85 -6.98
N THR A 419 27.33 7.37 -7.73
CA THR A 419 27.21 6.20 -8.61
C THR A 419 28.33 5.19 -8.38
N VAL A 420 27.99 3.98 -7.89
CA VAL A 420 28.96 2.90 -7.61
C VAL A 420 28.79 1.70 -8.54
N SER A 421 29.78 1.48 -9.40
CA SER A 421 29.86 0.32 -10.31
C SER A 421 30.59 -0.87 -9.67
N ILE A 422 29.87 -1.90 -9.22
CA ILE A 422 30.43 -3.12 -8.61
C ILE A 422 30.69 -4.19 -9.68
N LYS A 423 31.98 -4.48 -9.92
CA LYS A 423 32.44 -5.27 -11.07
C LYS A 423 33.55 -6.29 -10.73
N ALA A 424 33.80 -6.53 -9.44
CA ALA A 424 34.70 -7.53 -8.88
C ALA A 424 34.20 -8.04 -7.51
N ASN A 425 34.85 -9.05 -6.94
CA ASN A 425 34.36 -9.71 -5.71
C ASN A 425 34.68 -8.87 -4.47
N LEU A 426 33.73 -8.83 -3.52
CA LEU A 426 33.82 -8.07 -2.28
C LEU A 426 33.82 -9.05 -1.08
N GLU A 427 34.87 -9.01 -0.27
CA GLU A 427 35.02 -9.83 0.93
C GLU A 427 35.36 -8.93 2.14
N ASN A 428 34.49 -8.94 3.15
CA ASN A 428 34.51 -8.07 4.33
C ASN A 428 34.64 -6.54 4.06
N LEU A 429 33.89 -6.02 3.07
CA LEU A 429 33.85 -4.59 2.72
C LEU A 429 32.57 -3.94 3.25
N HIS A 430 32.71 -2.83 3.97
CA HIS A 430 31.63 -1.88 4.23
C HIS A 430 31.74 -0.76 3.19
N LEU A 431 30.75 -0.66 2.30
CA LEU A 431 30.53 0.47 1.41
C LEU A 431 29.38 1.30 2.00
N ASP A 432 29.66 2.57 2.26
CA ASP A 432 28.68 3.64 2.47
C ASP A 432 28.75 4.57 1.25
N THR A 433 27.63 5.18 0.84
CA THR A 433 27.63 6.35 -0.04
C THR A 433 27.29 7.60 0.77
N GLY A 434 26.08 7.69 1.33
CA GLY A 434 25.81 8.50 2.52
C GLY A 434 24.44 9.16 2.56
N SER A 435 24.29 10.26 1.81
CA SER A 435 23.05 11.03 1.71
C SER A 435 22.98 11.76 0.38
N GLY A 436 21.93 11.46 -0.39
CA GLY A 436 21.81 11.75 -1.81
C GLY A 436 21.06 10.58 -2.47
N ASN A 437 20.80 10.68 -3.77
CA ASN A 437 20.00 9.70 -4.51
C ASN A 437 20.94 8.69 -5.19
N ASP A 438 21.39 7.69 -4.43
CA ASP A 438 22.57 6.90 -4.77
C ASP A 438 22.27 5.73 -5.71
N VAL A 439 23.19 5.41 -6.64
CA VAL A 439 22.99 4.37 -7.66
C VAL A 439 24.08 3.29 -7.65
N VAL A 440 23.76 2.10 -7.13
CA VAL A 440 24.68 0.95 -7.11
C VAL A 440 24.36 -0.07 -8.20
N ASN A 441 25.33 -0.33 -9.08
CA ASN A 441 25.18 -1.18 -10.28
C ASN A 441 26.06 -2.43 -10.22
N PHE A 442 25.45 -3.61 -10.24
CA PHE A 442 26.14 -4.92 -10.31
C PHE A 442 26.20 -5.42 -11.76
N ASP A 443 27.11 -4.88 -12.56
CA ASP A 443 27.18 -5.10 -14.03
C ASP A 443 27.93 -6.37 -14.46
N LYS A 444 28.55 -7.10 -13.53
CA LYS A 444 29.28 -8.35 -13.80
C LYS A 444 28.93 -9.40 -12.75
N GLU A 445 29.11 -10.68 -13.07
CA GLU A 445 29.00 -11.76 -12.09
C GLU A 445 30.02 -11.54 -10.96
N VAL A 446 29.53 -11.38 -9.73
CA VAL A 446 30.36 -11.11 -8.55
C VAL A 446 29.89 -11.88 -7.33
N THR A 447 30.80 -12.18 -6.42
CA THR A 447 30.47 -12.61 -5.05
C THR A 447 30.66 -11.45 -4.08
N ILE A 448 29.61 -11.10 -3.32
CA ILE A 448 29.72 -10.32 -2.08
C ILE A 448 29.67 -11.28 -0.90
N SER A 449 30.60 -11.14 0.05
CA SER A 449 30.86 -12.18 1.05
C SER A 449 31.33 -11.66 2.42
N GLY A 450 30.77 -12.20 3.49
CA GLY A 450 31.20 -12.02 4.87
C GLY A 450 31.83 -13.29 5.45
N THR A 451 32.68 -13.11 6.46
CA THR A 451 33.43 -14.21 7.10
C THR A 451 33.15 -14.33 8.61
N LYS A 452 32.49 -13.34 9.21
CA LYS A 452 32.22 -13.25 10.64
C LYS A 452 30.86 -13.84 11.00
N ASN A 453 30.82 -14.73 12.01
CA ASN A 453 29.59 -15.10 12.70
C ASN A 453 29.94 -15.72 14.07
N SER A 454 29.95 -14.94 15.16
CA SER A 454 30.35 -15.36 16.52
C SER A 454 30.19 -14.26 17.57
N PRO A 455 29.87 -14.61 18.84
CA PRO A 455 28.75 -15.45 19.27
C PRO A 455 27.75 -14.63 20.10
N SER A 456 26.56 -15.19 20.35
CA SER A 456 25.52 -14.59 21.21
C SER A 456 26.03 -14.26 22.62
N VAL A 457 25.80 -13.03 23.08
CA VAL A 457 25.92 -12.64 24.50
C VAL A 457 24.57 -12.13 24.97
N GLY A 458 23.91 -12.84 25.89
CA GLY A 458 22.60 -12.46 26.42
C GLY A 458 21.36 -13.05 25.73
N GLY A 459 21.52 -13.97 24.77
CA GLY A 459 20.42 -14.74 24.19
C GLY A 459 19.75 -14.12 22.95
N VAL A 460 19.93 -12.82 22.71
CA VAL A 460 19.62 -12.20 21.41
C VAL A 460 20.74 -12.54 20.41
N LEU A 461 20.35 -12.88 19.19
CA LEU A 461 21.28 -13.25 18.12
C LEU A 461 21.76 -11.99 17.37
N GLY A 462 22.92 -11.47 17.77
CA GLY A 462 23.63 -10.44 17.02
C GLY A 462 24.39 -11.02 15.83
N HIS A 463 23.72 -11.12 14.68
CA HIS A 463 24.36 -11.40 13.39
C HIS A 463 24.89 -10.08 12.84
N TYR A 464 26.21 -9.99 12.63
CA TYR A 464 26.84 -8.84 11.98
C TYR A 464 27.38 -9.32 10.63
N ASN A 465 26.63 -9.03 9.57
CA ASN A 465 27.13 -9.16 8.21
C ASN A 465 28.41 -8.35 8.07
N SER A 466 29.42 -8.94 7.44
CA SER A 466 30.78 -8.38 7.39
C SER A 466 31.11 -7.75 6.05
N THR A 467 30.31 -8.03 5.02
CA THR A 467 30.18 -7.15 3.85
C THR A 467 28.81 -6.48 3.93
N THR A 468 28.80 -5.16 3.85
CA THR A 468 27.60 -4.33 3.86
C THR A 468 27.74 -3.31 2.75
N ILE A 469 26.66 -3.14 1.98
CA ILE A 469 26.47 -2.02 1.08
C ILE A 469 25.30 -1.24 1.69
N ASN A 470 25.52 0.03 1.99
CA ASN A 470 24.57 0.94 2.60
C ASN A 470 24.56 2.19 1.72
N LEU A 471 23.38 2.61 1.25
CA LEU A 471 23.29 3.81 0.42
C LEU A 471 23.07 5.01 1.36
N GLY A 472 21.86 5.22 1.85
CA GLY A 472 21.66 5.78 3.20
C GLY A 472 20.39 6.60 3.38
N SER A 473 20.32 7.78 2.76
CA SER A 473 19.14 8.64 2.81
C SER A 473 18.97 9.44 1.51
N GLY A 474 18.09 8.92 0.64
CA GLY A 474 17.60 9.54 -0.60
C GLY A 474 16.75 8.55 -1.39
N ASP A 475 16.32 8.91 -2.60
CA ASP A 475 15.55 8.03 -3.49
C ASP A 475 16.49 7.01 -4.20
N ASP A 476 17.06 6.10 -3.40
CA ASP A 476 18.18 5.22 -3.77
C ASP A 476 17.83 4.12 -4.78
N VAL A 477 18.79 3.70 -5.62
CA VAL A 477 18.60 2.70 -6.68
C VAL A 477 19.69 1.62 -6.69
N VAL A 478 19.28 0.35 -6.55
CA VAL A 478 20.17 -0.82 -6.70
C VAL A 478 19.78 -1.66 -7.92
N ASN A 479 20.72 -1.82 -8.86
CA ASN A 479 20.52 -2.58 -10.10
C ASN A 479 21.35 -3.87 -10.13
N ILE A 480 20.70 -5.03 -10.00
CA ILE A 480 21.34 -6.35 -10.12
C ILE A 480 21.37 -6.80 -11.59
N ASN A 481 22.27 -6.22 -12.38
CA ASN A 481 22.34 -6.40 -13.83
C ASN A 481 22.99 -7.73 -14.29
N ALA A 482 23.77 -8.37 -13.42
CA ALA A 482 24.41 -9.66 -13.62
C ALA A 482 24.36 -10.51 -12.34
N ASP A 483 24.64 -11.82 -12.46
CA ASP A 483 24.41 -12.80 -11.39
C ASP A 483 25.19 -12.48 -10.10
N LEU A 484 24.45 -12.23 -9.02
CA LEU A 484 24.98 -11.88 -7.71
C LEU A 484 25.05 -13.12 -6.80
N SER A 485 26.26 -13.55 -6.48
CA SER A 485 26.50 -14.48 -5.38
C SER A 485 26.53 -13.72 -4.04
N ILE A 486 25.60 -14.01 -3.13
CA ILE A 486 25.53 -13.37 -1.81
C ILE A 486 25.83 -14.37 -0.68
N PHE A 487 26.58 -13.93 0.34
CA PHE A 487 26.97 -14.78 1.47
C PHE A 487 27.30 -13.95 2.72
N LYS A 488 26.46 -13.99 3.77
CA LYS A 488 26.69 -13.25 5.04
C LYS A 488 26.96 -11.76 4.81
N ALA A 489 26.15 -11.21 3.94
CA ALA A 489 26.27 -9.87 3.41
C ALA A 489 24.89 -9.20 3.34
N GLU A 490 24.93 -7.88 3.51
CA GLU A 490 23.75 -7.03 3.57
C GLU A 490 23.82 -5.97 2.46
N ILE A 491 22.69 -5.74 1.80
CA ILE A 491 22.46 -4.52 1.01
C ILE A 491 21.34 -3.76 1.73
N LYS A 492 21.54 -2.46 1.91
CA LYS A 492 20.53 -1.50 2.37
C LYS A 492 20.52 -0.37 1.36
N LEU A 493 19.33 0.01 0.92
CA LEU A 493 19.15 1.24 0.18
C LEU A 493 19.02 2.33 1.26
N GLY A 494 17.81 2.72 1.62
CA GLY A 494 17.53 3.66 2.70
C GLY A 494 17.74 3.13 4.12
N ALA A 495 17.69 4.06 5.07
CA ALA A 495 17.69 3.81 6.50
C ALA A 495 16.43 3.07 6.98
N TYR A 496 16.51 2.41 8.15
CA TYR A 496 15.38 1.76 8.83
C TYR A 496 15.26 2.26 10.27
N THR A 497 14.09 2.79 10.62
CA THR A 497 13.78 3.36 11.93
C THR A 497 12.82 2.45 12.71
N PRO A 498 13.27 1.77 13.78
CA PRO A 498 12.42 0.85 14.54
C PRO A 498 11.48 1.58 15.53
N SER A 499 10.73 2.57 15.06
CA SER A 499 9.94 3.48 15.90
C SER A 499 8.73 4.09 15.20
N SER A 500 7.57 4.03 15.87
CA SER A 500 6.27 4.56 15.42
C SER A 500 6.16 6.10 15.46
N SER A 501 7.12 6.83 14.88
CA SER A 501 7.16 8.29 14.83
C SER A 501 7.07 8.77 13.39
N ASN A 502 6.01 9.51 13.05
CA ASN A 502 5.78 10.01 11.68
C ASN A 502 6.97 10.77 11.07
N SER A 503 7.81 11.39 11.92
CA SER A 503 9.03 12.10 11.53
C SER A 503 10.11 11.23 10.87
N ALA A 504 9.97 9.89 10.87
CA ALA A 504 10.83 9.00 10.12
C ALA A 504 10.66 9.17 8.59
N ARG A 505 9.41 9.35 8.13
CA ARG A 505 9.09 9.53 6.70
C ARG A 505 9.59 10.85 6.11
N ASP A 506 9.95 11.83 6.94
CA ASP A 506 10.44 13.13 6.48
C ASP A 506 11.96 13.12 6.16
N GLU A 507 12.67 12.06 6.57
CA GLU A 507 14.11 11.84 6.32
C GLU A 507 14.39 10.53 5.53
N ALA A 508 13.33 9.82 5.09
CA ALA A 508 13.40 8.54 4.39
C ALA A 508 12.97 8.68 2.92
N GLY A 509 13.84 8.29 1.99
CA GLY A 509 13.56 8.34 0.55
C GLY A 509 12.89 7.07 0.01
N ASN A 510 12.60 7.03 -1.29
CA ASN A 510 11.72 6.06 -1.94
C ASN A 510 12.55 5.13 -2.85
N ASN A 511 12.88 3.96 -2.32
CA ASN A 511 14.01 3.16 -2.78
C ASN A 511 13.60 2.16 -3.87
N THR A 512 14.44 1.97 -4.89
CA THR A 512 14.18 1.07 -6.02
C THR A 512 15.22 -0.05 -6.17
N LEU A 513 14.79 -1.30 -5.97
CA LEU A 513 15.60 -2.50 -6.22
C LEU A 513 15.20 -3.20 -7.53
N ASN A 514 16.05 -3.14 -8.53
CA ASN A 514 15.84 -3.77 -9.83
C ASN A 514 16.66 -5.07 -9.96
N ILE A 515 15.99 -6.21 -9.82
CA ILE A 515 16.59 -7.54 -9.92
C ILE A 515 16.50 -8.03 -11.38
N ASN A 516 17.54 -7.71 -12.16
CA ASN A 516 17.64 -8.01 -13.60
C ASN A 516 18.34 -9.35 -13.94
N ALA A 517 18.95 -10.00 -12.94
CA ALA A 517 19.74 -11.23 -13.01
C ALA A 517 19.60 -12.06 -11.72
N ASN A 518 20.24 -13.23 -11.63
CA ASN A 518 20.02 -14.15 -10.49
C ASN A 518 20.67 -13.64 -9.19
N ILE A 519 20.01 -13.85 -8.04
CA ILE A 519 20.63 -13.68 -6.72
C ILE A 519 20.74 -15.05 -6.05
N LEU A 520 21.98 -15.48 -5.79
CA LEU A 520 22.32 -16.85 -5.40
C LEU A 520 23.03 -16.88 -4.04
N GLY A 521 22.24 -17.05 -2.98
CA GLY A 521 22.66 -17.16 -1.59
C GLY A 521 23.38 -18.46 -1.26
N LYS A 522 24.38 -18.35 -0.38
CA LYS A 522 25.21 -19.46 0.13
C LYS A 522 24.98 -19.66 1.64
N GLU A 523 25.20 -20.89 2.11
CA GLU A 523 24.74 -21.44 3.42
C GLU A 523 23.21 -21.46 3.62
N THR A 524 22.75 -22.29 4.57
CA THR A 524 21.34 -22.61 4.81
C THR A 524 20.72 -21.76 5.91
N PHE A 525 19.43 -21.41 5.78
CA PHE A 525 18.63 -20.85 6.86
C PHE A 525 18.79 -21.64 8.15
N LYS A 526 18.91 -20.92 9.26
CA LYS A 526 18.95 -21.53 10.58
C LYS A 526 17.59 -21.36 11.25
N VAL A 527 16.94 -22.49 11.55
CA VAL A 527 15.81 -22.51 12.50
C VAL A 527 16.35 -22.04 13.84
N ILE A 528 15.83 -20.92 14.36
CA ILE A 528 16.18 -20.43 15.69
C ILE A 528 15.35 -21.16 16.75
N ASP A 529 14.02 -21.16 16.58
CA ASP A 529 13.08 -21.78 17.52
C ASP A 529 12.06 -22.65 16.77
N PRO A 530 12.11 -24.00 16.91
CA PRO A 530 11.12 -24.89 16.31
C PRO A 530 9.68 -24.76 16.84
N SER A 531 9.46 -23.99 17.91
CA SER A 531 8.12 -23.71 18.46
C SER A 531 7.50 -22.41 17.93
N ILE A 532 8.27 -21.58 17.22
CA ILE A 532 7.80 -20.36 16.56
C ILE A 532 7.71 -20.64 15.05
N HIS A 533 6.50 -20.59 14.50
CA HIS A 533 6.30 -20.63 13.04
C HIS A 533 7.08 -19.47 12.38
N ASN A 534 7.70 -19.71 11.23
CA ASN A 534 8.53 -18.74 10.51
C ASN A 534 9.81 -18.25 11.26
N SER A 535 10.32 -19.02 12.23
CA SER A 535 11.57 -18.71 12.97
C SER A 535 12.86 -19.04 12.20
N TRP A 536 12.99 -18.52 10.97
CA TRP A 536 14.12 -18.75 10.08
C TRP A 536 14.96 -17.49 9.87
N TYR A 537 16.21 -17.50 10.36
CA TYR A 537 17.13 -16.39 10.11
C TYR A 537 18.03 -16.69 8.92
N ASN A 538 18.19 -15.67 8.08
CA ASN A 538 19.11 -15.65 6.94
C ASN A 538 20.14 -14.53 7.14
N ASP A 539 21.39 -14.85 6.84
CA ASP A 539 22.50 -13.89 6.84
C ASP A 539 22.63 -13.16 5.48
N ASN A 540 21.89 -13.58 4.45
CA ASN A 540 21.85 -12.92 3.14
C ASN A 540 20.62 -12.01 3.09
N ARG A 541 20.83 -10.69 3.08
CA ARG A 541 19.77 -9.69 3.32
C ARG A 541 19.81 -8.56 2.31
N ILE A 542 18.63 -8.14 1.87
CA ILE A 542 18.40 -6.85 1.23
C ILE A 542 17.27 -6.15 2.02
N HIS A 543 17.51 -4.93 2.47
CA HIS A 543 16.47 -4.02 2.97
C HIS A 543 16.37 -2.87 1.96
N THR A 544 15.16 -2.45 1.59
CA THR A 544 14.99 -1.22 0.81
C THR A 544 14.94 0.01 1.72
N GLY A 545 14.40 -0.11 2.93
CA GLY A 545 14.44 0.95 3.96
C GLY A 545 13.05 1.19 4.55
N ASP A 546 12.90 2.30 5.26
CA ASP A 546 11.63 3.02 5.31
C ASP A 546 11.52 3.89 4.03
N GLY A 547 10.31 4.07 3.49
CA GLY A 547 10.08 4.73 2.20
C GLY A 547 8.87 4.15 1.45
N ASP A 548 8.37 4.77 0.38
CA ASP A 548 7.36 4.13 -0.47
C ASP A 548 8.06 3.29 -1.57
N ASP A 549 8.66 2.16 -1.18
CA ASP A 549 9.69 1.44 -1.96
C ASP A 549 9.15 0.51 -3.06
N VAL A 550 10.01 0.20 -4.04
CA VAL A 550 9.70 -0.68 -5.18
C VAL A 550 10.77 -1.75 -5.42
N VAL A 551 10.38 -3.02 -5.41
CA VAL A 551 11.21 -4.16 -5.84
C VAL A 551 10.66 -4.74 -7.15
N ASN A 552 11.44 -4.62 -8.22
CA ASN A 552 11.11 -5.16 -9.55
C ASN A 552 11.96 -6.41 -9.85
N VAL A 553 11.33 -7.57 -10.07
CA VAL A 553 12.03 -8.82 -10.45
C VAL A 553 11.67 -9.23 -11.87
N LYS A 554 12.70 -9.38 -12.70
CA LYS A 554 12.59 -9.66 -14.13
C LYS A 554 12.29 -11.13 -14.45
N ASP A 555 11.56 -11.35 -15.54
CA ASP A 555 11.30 -12.67 -16.13
C ASP A 555 12.54 -13.58 -16.19
N GLY A 556 12.42 -14.79 -15.64
CA GLY A 556 13.44 -15.84 -15.68
C GLY A 556 14.49 -15.80 -14.56
N VAL A 557 14.43 -14.81 -13.66
CA VAL A 557 15.35 -14.68 -12.53
C VAL A 557 15.17 -15.78 -11.48
N ARG A 558 16.27 -16.22 -10.87
CA ARG A 558 16.31 -17.03 -9.64
C ARG A 558 16.66 -16.16 -8.43
N ILE A 559 15.89 -16.29 -7.35
CA ILE A 559 16.21 -15.74 -6.02
C ILE A 559 16.33 -16.93 -5.07
N GLU A 560 17.54 -17.25 -4.63
CA GLU A 560 17.79 -18.39 -3.75
C GLU A 560 18.49 -17.98 -2.46
N ARG A 561 17.97 -18.39 -1.30
CA ARG A 561 18.58 -18.13 0.01
C ARG A 561 18.85 -16.66 0.29
N VAL A 562 17.86 -15.80 0.03
CA VAL A 562 17.87 -14.35 0.32
C VAL A 562 16.59 -13.93 1.05
N ASN A 563 16.73 -12.99 1.99
CA ASN A 563 15.60 -12.24 2.54
C ASN A 563 15.55 -10.83 1.92
N ILE A 564 14.38 -10.41 1.46
CA ILE A 564 14.08 -9.06 1.00
C ILE A 564 13.05 -8.47 1.96
N GLN A 565 13.33 -7.30 2.53
CA GLN A 565 12.41 -6.57 3.43
C GLN A 565 12.28 -5.12 2.93
N MET A 566 11.08 -4.56 3.07
CA MET A 566 10.75 -3.18 2.64
C MET A 566 10.23 -2.30 3.80
N ASP A 567 10.46 -2.79 5.02
CA ASP A 567 10.17 -2.15 6.32
C ASP A 567 8.98 -1.16 6.38
N THR A 568 9.14 0.14 6.67
CA THR A 568 7.99 1.07 6.85
C THR A 568 7.62 1.82 5.56
N GLY A 569 6.51 1.46 4.90
CA GLY A 569 6.23 2.04 3.58
C GLY A 569 4.89 1.72 2.92
N SER A 570 4.64 2.35 1.76
CA SER A 570 3.61 1.95 0.77
C SER A 570 4.24 1.07 -0.32
N ASN A 571 4.73 -0.10 0.10
CA ASN A 571 5.71 -0.86 -0.65
C ASN A 571 5.13 -1.71 -1.78
N THR A 572 5.93 -1.93 -2.82
CA THR A 572 5.52 -2.67 -4.01
C THR A 572 6.56 -3.72 -4.42
N PHE A 573 6.24 -5.01 -4.27
CA PHE A 573 7.03 -6.12 -4.80
C PHE A 573 6.36 -6.75 -6.03
N LYS A 574 7.08 -6.87 -7.15
CA LYS A 574 6.58 -7.45 -8.41
C LYS A 574 7.53 -8.48 -8.99
N ALA A 575 7.03 -9.70 -9.24
CA ALA A 575 7.77 -10.76 -9.90
C ALA A 575 6.89 -11.55 -10.89
N ASN A 576 7.44 -11.89 -12.06
CA ASN A 576 6.78 -12.75 -13.04
C ASN A 576 7.77 -13.79 -13.59
N ASN A 577 7.31 -15.04 -13.76
CA ASN A 577 8.11 -16.12 -14.35
C ASN A 577 9.48 -16.31 -13.65
N VAL A 578 9.52 -16.21 -12.32
CA VAL A 578 10.74 -16.35 -11.50
C VAL A 578 10.81 -17.73 -10.84
N THR A 579 11.97 -18.07 -10.29
CA THR A 579 12.15 -19.20 -9.37
C THR A 579 12.65 -18.69 -8.03
N MET A 580 11.90 -18.95 -6.95
CA MET A 580 12.32 -18.66 -5.58
C MET A 580 12.59 -19.97 -4.85
N THR A 581 13.74 -20.09 -4.17
CA THR A 581 14.11 -21.32 -3.43
C THR A 581 14.79 -20.99 -2.12
N ASP A 582 14.16 -21.39 -1.02
CA ASP A 582 14.49 -20.94 0.34
C ASP A 582 14.53 -19.40 0.36
N ALA A 583 13.37 -18.74 0.32
CA ALA A 583 13.32 -17.29 0.13
C ALA A 583 12.24 -16.65 0.99
N TRP A 584 12.44 -15.39 1.36
CA TRP A 584 11.45 -14.63 2.12
C TRP A 584 11.41 -13.19 1.62
N VAL A 585 10.22 -12.72 1.26
CA VAL A 585 9.92 -11.33 0.92
C VAL A 585 8.93 -10.79 1.95
N ASP A 586 9.17 -9.60 2.50
CA ASP A 586 8.26 -8.92 3.42
C ASP A 586 8.06 -7.46 2.98
N THR A 587 6.81 -7.08 2.75
CA THR A 587 6.44 -5.75 2.24
C THR A 587 6.10 -4.76 3.35
N SER A 588 5.93 -5.17 4.61
CA SER A 588 5.59 -4.20 5.67
C SER A 588 6.11 -4.60 7.06
N ASP A 589 6.32 -3.59 7.88
CA ASP A 589 6.71 -3.71 9.28
C ASP A 589 5.60 -3.24 10.27
N ARG A 590 5.92 -3.24 11.57
CA ARG A 590 4.98 -2.94 12.65
C ARG A 590 4.75 -1.44 12.90
N TYR A 591 5.36 -0.56 12.11
CA TYR A 591 5.24 0.89 12.22
C TYR A 591 4.49 1.52 11.03
N SER A 592 4.19 0.72 9.99
CA SER A 592 3.39 1.10 8.81
C SER A 592 2.05 1.76 9.18
N GLU A 593 1.82 2.98 8.68
CA GLU A 593 0.69 3.84 9.09
C GLU A 593 -0.62 3.51 8.37
N ALA A 594 -1.75 4.05 8.86
CA ALA A 594 -3.10 3.79 8.32
C ALA A 594 -3.34 4.26 6.87
N ARG A 595 -2.39 5.02 6.29
CA ARG A 595 -2.41 5.50 4.89
C ARG A 595 -1.61 4.61 3.95
N ASP A 596 -0.81 3.69 4.49
CA ASP A 596 0.23 2.98 3.76
C ASP A 596 -0.37 1.83 2.94
N VAL A 597 0.09 1.65 1.70
CA VAL A 597 -0.49 0.67 0.76
C VAL A 597 0.57 -0.31 0.29
N ASN A 598 0.57 -1.50 0.90
CA ASN A 598 1.55 -2.54 0.69
C ASN A 598 1.02 -3.61 -0.29
N THR A 599 1.76 -3.85 -1.36
CA THR A 599 1.34 -4.72 -2.48
C THR A 599 2.43 -5.69 -2.88
N MET A 600 2.03 -6.95 -3.10
CA MET A 600 2.90 -7.98 -3.66
C MET A 600 2.19 -8.73 -4.78
N GLU A 601 2.76 -8.77 -5.98
CA GLU A 601 2.28 -9.60 -7.07
C GLU A 601 3.38 -10.57 -7.54
N ILE A 602 3.08 -11.87 -7.46
CA ILE A 602 3.95 -12.94 -7.98
C ILE A 602 3.15 -13.77 -8.98
N SER A 603 3.62 -13.83 -10.22
CA SER A 603 2.91 -14.50 -11.33
C SER A 603 3.76 -15.57 -12.01
N ASN A 604 3.14 -16.64 -12.50
CA ASN A 604 3.74 -17.69 -13.36
C ASN A 604 5.04 -18.34 -12.81
N SER A 605 5.27 -18.30 -11.51
CA SER A 605 6.57 -18.57 -10.87
C SER A 605 6.62 -19.92 -10.14
N THR A 606 7.84 -20.37 -9.78
CA THR A 606 8.07 -21.59 -9.00
C THR A 606 8.64 -21.24 -7.62
N LEU A 607 8.01 -21.71 -6.54
CA LEU A 607 8.23 -21.26 -5.16
C LEU A 607 8.51 -22.45 -4.22
N THR A 608 9.76 -22.72 -3.88
CA THR A 608 10.15 -23.80 -2.94
C THR A 608 10.64 -23.20 -1.62
N ASN A 609 10.05 -23.58 -0.49
CA ASN A 609 10.35 -23.04 0.85
C ASN A 609 10.28 -21.49 0.88
N VAL A 610 9.15 -20.92 0.45
CA VAL A 610 8.99 -19.47 0.30
C VAL A 610 8.01 -18.90 1.33
N ASN A 611 8.39 -17.80 1.96
CA ASN A 611 7.54 -17.05 2.89
C ASN A 611 7.28 -15.65 2.35
N LEU A 612 6.00 -15.26 2.29
CA LEU A 612 5.55 -13.98 1.76
C LEU A 612 4.80 -13.25 2.86
N ASN A 613 5.41 -12.17 3.33
CA ASN A 613 5.10 -11.37 4.52
C ASN A 613 5.19 -12.10 5.89
N ARG A 614 5.29 -11.33 6.98
CA ARG A 614 5.30 -11.83 8.37
C ARG A 614 3.90 -11.94 8.99
N GLU A 615 3.49 -13.15 9.39
CA GLU A 615 2.20 -13.48 10.04
C GLU A 615 1.94 -12.87 11.44
N SER A 616 2.73 -11.91 11.93
CA SER A 616 2.87 -11.61 13.37
C SER A 616 2.86 -10.12 13.69
N GLN A 617 1.83 -9.40 13.21
CA GLN A 617 1.78 -7.95 13.27
C GLN A 617 0.36 -7.39 13.51
N ASP A 618 -0.12 -7.45 14.76
CA ASP A 618 -1.37 -6.81 15.24
C ASP A 618 -1.30 -5.27 15.30
N ALA A 619 -0.47 -4.68 14.44
CA ALA A 619 -0.03 -3.27 14.46
C ALA A 619 0.16 -2.66 13.06
N VAL A 620 0.08 -3.43 11.96
CA VAL A 620 0.07 -2.86 10.59
C VAL A 620 -1.23 -2.08 10.43
N LEU A 621 -1.17 -0.74 10.47
CA LEU A 621 -2.35 0.10 10.34
C LEU A 621 -2.81 0.21 8.88
N GLY A 622 -1.86 0.23 7.94
CA GLY A 622 -2.09 0.36 6.49
C GLY A 622 -2.75 -0.86 5.85
N TYR A 623 -3.04 -0.74 4.55
CA TYR A 623 -3.62 -1.81 3.75
C TYR A 623 -2.53 -2.72 3.19
N GLN A 624 -2.68 -4.04 3.30
CA GLN A 624 -1.76 -5.02 2.71
C GLN A 624 -2.49 -6.02 1.82
N SER A 625 -1.97 -6.20 0.60
CA SER A 625 -2.48 -7.15 -0.39
C SER A 625 -1.38 -8.01 -1.01
N LEU A 626 -1.69 -9.29 -1.25
CA LEU A 626 -0.81 -10.26 -1.88
C LEU A 626 -1.58 -11.05 -2.96
N LYS A 627 -1.04 -11.06 -4.19
CA LYS A 627 -1.59 -11.80 -5.33
C LYS A 627 -0.60 -12.85 -5.83
N LEU A 628 -1.03 -14.11 -5.80
CA LEU A 628 -0.35 -15.27 -6.35
C LEU A 628 -1.13 -15.77 -7.57
N ASP A 629 -0.62 -15.52 -8.77
CA ASP A 629 -1.30 -15.87 -10.03
C ASP A 629 -0.53 -16.95 -10.80
N ASN A 630 -1.15 -18.11 -11.02
CA ASN A 630 -0.59 -19.25 -11.76
C ASN A 630 0.80 -19.74 -11.29
N ASN A 631 1.03 -19.78 -9.97
CA ASN A 631 2.30 -20.23 -9.40
C ASN A 631 2.32 -21.73 -9.07
N LYS A 632 3.54 -22.30 -9.03
CA LYS A 632 3.85 -23.62 -8.48
C LYS A 632 4.59 -23.49 -7.16
N GLY A 633 4.43 -24.44 -6.24
CA GLY A 633 5.28 -24.46 -5.06
C GLY A 633 5.34 -25.73 -4.22
N GLU A 634 6.35 -25.76 -3.37
CA GLU A 634 6.62 -26.78 -2.37
C GLU A 634 6.91 -26.05 -1.06
N SER A 635 6.00 -26.08 -0.10
CA SER A 635 6.01 -25.24 1.11
C SER A 635 6.02 -23.73 0.82
N VAL A 636 4.83 -23.18 0.59
CA VAL A 636 4.61 -21.71 0.48
C VAL A 636 3.78 -21.20 1.65
N THR A 637 4.31 -20.24 2.40
CA THR A 637 3.57 -19.46 3.41
C THR A 637 3.27 -18.08 2.83
N ALA A 638 2.03 -17.63 2.94
CA ALA A 638 1.57 -16.37 2.41
C ALA A 638 0.64 -15.67 3.41
N TYR A 639 1.02 -14.45 3.78
CA TYR A 639 0.24 -13.56 4.62
C TYR A 639 -0.02 -12.25 3.87
N ALA A 640 -1.23 -11.71 4.03
CA ALA A 640 -1.51 -10.30 3.82
C ALA A 640 -2.61 -9.92 4.80
N LYS A 641 -2.50 -8.79 5.50
CA LYS A 641 -3.53 -8.37 6.46
C LYS A 641 -4.94 -8.36 5.85
N ASP A 642 -5.13 -7.68 4.73
CA ASP A 642 -6.48 -7.33 4.24
C ASP A 642 -6.96 -8.21 3.07
N LEU A 643 -6.11 -8.49 2.07
CA LEU A 643 -6.48 -9.32 0.90
C LEU A 643 -5.37 -10.26 0.43
N LEU A 644 -5.69 -11.54 0.30
CA LEU A 644 -4.84 -12.58 -0.30
C LEU A 644 -5.55 -13.29 -1.45
N GLU A 645 -5.09 -13.05 -2.69
CA GLU A 645 -5.53 -13.79 -3.87
C GLU A 645 -4.56 -14.95 -4.21
N VAL A 646 -5.10 -16.15 -4.39
CA VAL A 646 -4.35 -17.35 -4.81
C VAL A 646 -5.07 -18.00 -5.98
N LYS A 647 -4.75 -17.55 -7.19
CA LYS A 647 -5.49 -17.87 -8.42
C LYS A 647 -4.66 -18.77 -9.33
N GLY A 648 -5.36 -19.72 -9.96
CA GLY A 648 -4.83 -20.61 -10.97
C GLY A 648 -5.56 -20.45 -12.29
N ASN A 649 -4.84 -20.68 -13.38
CA ASN A 649 -5.37 -20.52 -14.75
C ASN A 649 -6.23 -21.73 -15.20
N ASN A 650 -6.56 -22.65 -14.29
CA ASN A 650 -7.29 -23.91 -14.52
C ASN A 650 -6.65 -24.90 -15.53
N ASP A 651 -5.37 -24.73 -15.92
CA ASP A 651 -4.68 -25.69 -16.82
C ASP A 651 -3.98 -26.85 -16.06
N GLY A 652 -3.99 -26.82 -14.72
CA GLY A 652 -3.35 -27.79 -13.83
C GLY A 652 -1.89 -27.47 -13.46
N ASN A 653 -1.30 -26.38 -13.97
CA ASN A 653 0.02 -25.91 -13.56
C ASN A 653 0.01 -25.26 -12.19
N SER A 654 -1.07 -24.60 -11.77
CA SER A 654 -1.14 -23.87 -10.51
C SER A 654 -1.23 -24.83 -9.33
N HIS A 655 -0.06 -25.34 -8.88
CA HIS A 655 0.03 -26.48 -7.97
C HIS A 655 0.99 -26.27 -6.80
N TYR A 656 0.48 -26.45 -5.58
CA TYR A 656 1.25 -26.41 -4.33
C TYR A 656 1.27 -27.80 -3.66
N GLU A 657 2.39 -28.32 -3.19
CA GLU A 657 2.35 -29.54 -2.36
C GLU A 657 1.92 -29.24 -0.92
N THR A 658 2.36 -28.10 -0.36
CA THR A 658 1.89 -27.55 0.91
C THR A 658 1.76 -26.03 0.79
N GLY A 659 0.64 -25.47 1.25
CA GLY A 659 0.37 -24.04 1.23
C GLY A 659 -0.36 -23.57 2.49
N SER A 660 0.11 -22.47 3.09
CA SER A 660 -0.51 -21.80 4.24
C SER A 660 -0.81 -20.35 3.84
N PHE A 661 -2.08 -20.07 3.59
CA PHE A 661 -2.59 -18.79 3.10
C PHE A 661 -3.38 -18.11 4.20
N SER A 662 -3.07 -16.86 4.52
CA SER A 662 -3.75 -16.14 5.61
C SER A 662 -4.00 -14.66 5.35
N SER A 663 -5.23 -14.21 5.64
CA SER A 663 -5.73 -12.85 5.46
C SER A 663 -7.13 -12.66 6.07
N ALA A 664 -7.58 -11.42 6.23
CA ALA A 664 -8.98 -11.10 6.49
C ALA A 664 -9.89 -11.45 5.30
N HIS A 665 -9.47 -11.24 4.05
CA HIS A 665 -10.14 -11.77 2.85
C HIS A 665 -9.20 -12.68 2.05
N VAL A 666 -9.52 -13.96 1.95
CA VAL A 666 -8.81 -14.92 1.10
C VAL A 666 -9.67 -15.28 -0.11
N ILE A 667 -9.12 -15.13 -1.32
CA ILE A 667 -9.75 -15.54 -2.58
C ILE A 667 -8.90 -16.62 -3.24
N ALA A 668 -9.41 -17.85 -3.32
CA ALA A 668 -8.77 -18.97 -4.01
C ALA A 668 -9.60 -19.42 -5.21
N ASP A 669 -8.99 -19.52 -6.40
CA ASP A 669 -9.64 -20.08 -7.60
C ASP A 669 -8.69 -20.97 -8.39
N GLY A 670 -9.17 -22.11 -8.90
CA GLY A 670 -8.48 -22.89 -9.94
C GLY A 670 -7.18 -23.56 -9.53
N ILE A 671 -6.93 -23.74 -8.23
CA ILE A 671 -5.70 -24.30 -7.67
C ILE A 671 -5.81 -25.80 -7.33
N SER A 672 -4.72 -26.53 -7.57
CA SER A 672 -4.54 -27.90 -7.08
C SER A 672 -3.52 -27.92 -5.95
N ILE A 673 -3.76 -28.69 -4.88
CA ILE A 673 -2.94 -28.59 -3.67
C ILE A 673 -2.79 -29.91 -2.90
N GLY A 674 -1.64 -30.17 -2.29
CA GLY A 674 -1.43 -31.37 -1.45
C GLY A 674 -2.08 -31.23 -0.07
N GLN A 675 -1.71 -30.16 0.65
CA GLN A 675 -2.31 -29.70 1.90
C GLN A 675 -2.47 -28.18 1.90
N ALA A 676 -3.65 -27.69 2.26
CA ALA A 676 -4.03 -26.29 2.17
C ALA A 676 -4.55 -25.73 3.50
N GLY A 677 -4.00 -24.61 3.94
CA GLY A 677 -4.59 -23.78 4.99
C GLY A 677 -5.08 -22.46 4.43
N PHE A 678 -6.29 -22.05 4.82
CA PHE A 678 -6.87 -20.74 4.56
C PHE A 678 -7.35 -20.17 5.91
N SER A 679 -6.86 -19.02 6.36
CA SER A 679 -7.18 -18.55 7.73
C SER A 679 -7.06 -17.05 7.97
N ASN A 680 -7.84 -16.50 8.89
CA ASN A 680 -7.54 -15.18 9.47
C ASN A 680 -6.88 -15.32 10.84
N LYS A 681 -5.71 -14.71 11.02
CA LYS A 681 -4.95 -14.71 12.29
C LYS A 681 -5.14 -13.44 13.13
N THR A 682 -5.84 -12.44 12.60
CA THR A 682 -5.97 -11.09 13.22
C THR A 682 -7.20 -10.92 14.12
N GLY A 683 -8.13 -11.87 14.13
CA GLY A 683 -9.33 -11.83 14.98
C GLY A 683 -10.39 -10.80 14.57
N VAL A 684 -10.41 -10.40 13.29
CA VAL A 684 -11.53 -9.67 12.66
C VAL A 684 -12.31 -10.61 11.73
N ASP A 685 -13.52 -10.20 11.34
CA ASP A 685 -14.41 -10.93 10.42
C ASP A 685 -13.64 -11.53 9.22
N PHE A 686 -13.62 -12.86 9.08
CA PHE A 686 -12.87 -13.57 8.05
C PHE A 686 -13.76 -13.93 6.85
N THR A 687 -13.40 -13.47 5.65
CA THR A 687 -14.02 -13.93 4.40
C THR A 687 -13.10 -14.89 3.64
N ALA A 688 -13.63 -16.04 3.23
CA ALA A 688 -12.92 -17.02 2.39
C ALA A 688 -13.76 -17.39 1.15
N ASP A 689 -13.40 -16.86 -0.02
CA ASP A 689 -13.97 -17.25 -1.32
C ASP A 689 -13.11 -18.31 -1.99
N ILE A 690 -13.46 -19.58 -1.79
CA ILE A 690 -12.73 -20.75 -2.29
C ILE A 690 -13.48 -21.34 -3.49
N SER A 691 -12.79 -21.54 -4.61
CA SER A 691 -13.39 -22.05 -5.84
C SER A 691 -12.48 -22.92 -6.69
N ASN A 692 -13.09 -23.88 -7.38
CA ASN A 692 -12.43 -24.87 -8.25
C ASN A 692 -11.19 -25.56 -7.63
N LEU A 693 -11.16 -25.65 -6.30
CA LEU A 693 -10.07 -26.18 -5.49
C LEU A 693 -9.97 -27.71 -5.65
N THR A 694 -8.76 -28.24 -5.90
CA THR A 694 -8.52 -29.70 -5.90
C THR A 694 -7.44 -30.08 -4.89
N ALA A 695 -7.85 -30.45 -3.68
CA ALA A 695 -6.96 -30.84 -2.60
C ALA A 695 -6.76 -32.37 -2.53
N LYS A 696 -5.50 -32.81 -2.41
CA LYS A 696 -5.14 -34.24 -2.31
C LYS A 696 -5.45 -34.81 -0.92
N THR A 697 -4.94 -34.17 0.15
CA THR A 697 -4.92 -34.80 1.49
C THR A 697 -5.55 -34.00 2.62
N ARG A 698 -5.37 -32.67 2.69
CA ARG A 698 -6.09 -31.84 3.68
C ARG A 698 -6.43 -30.45 3.16
N VAL A 699 -7.59 -29.95 3.56
CA VAL A 699 -7.92 -28.53 3.62
C VAL A 699 -8.25 -28.17 5.06
N TRP A 700 -7.74 -27.06 5.58
CA TRP A 700 -8.30 -26.41 6.77
C TRP A 700 -8.70 -24.97 6.46
N VAL A 701 -9.86 -24.55 6.98
CA VAL A 701 -10.38 -23.18 6.87
C VAL A 701 -10.83 -22.70 8.24
N GLY A 702 -10.39 -21.55 8.71
CA GLY A 702 -10.82 -21.05 10.03
C GLY A 702 -10.11 -19.79 10.50
N SER A 703 -10.71 -19.08 11.46
CA SER A 703 -10.13 -17.87 12.03
C SER A 703 -9.46 -18.14 13.39
N TYR A 704 -9.03 -17.05 14.03
CA TYR A 704 -8.38 -17.06 15.33
C TYR A 704 -9.08 -16.20 16.40
N GLY A 705 -10.20 -15.57 16.06
CA GLY A 705 -10.95 -14.67 16.94
C GLY A 705 -12.26 -15.24 17.46
N GLU A 706 -13.16 -14.33 17.84
CA GLU A 706 -14.60 -14.52 17.98
C GLU A 706 -15.23 -13.45 17.05
N SER A 707 -15.42 -13.78 15.77
CA SER A 707 -15.68 -12.84 14.67
C SER A 707 -16.73 -13.38 13.69
N ASN A 708 -17.42 -12.52 12.93
CA ASN A 708 -18.50 -12.95 12.04
C ASN A 708 -17.91 -13.39 10.70
N ASP A 709 -17.67 -14.69 10.55
CA ASP A 709 -16.91 -15.26 9.44
C ASP A 709 -17.83 -15.70 8.29
N THR A 710 -17.34 -15.60 7.05
CA THR A 710 -18.07 -15.97 5.83
C THR A 710 -17.20 -16.86 4.93
N ILE A 711 -17.51 -18.16 4.90
CA ILE A 711 -16.76 -19.16 4.15
C ILE A 711 -17.59 -19.64 2.96
N ASN A 712 -17.15 -19.33 1.75
CA ASN A 712 -17.82 -19.62 0.50
C ASN A 712 -17.04 -20.65 -0.33
N PHE A 713 -17.59 -21.85 -0.51
CA PHE A 713 -17.10 -22.83 -1.48
C PHE A 713 -17.95 -22.78 -2.75
N LYS A 714 -17.37 -22.34 -3.86
CA LYS A 714 -18.05 -22.08 -5.15
C LYS A 714 -17.48 -22.92 -6.29
N GLY A 715 -18.31 -23.31 -7.27
CA GLY A 715 -17.83 -23.97 -8.49
C GLY A 715 -17.62 -25.49 -8.35
N ASN A 716 -16.39 -25.97 -8.54
CA ASN A 716 -16.05 -27.41 -8.56
C ASN A 716 -14.96 -27.77 -7.54
N ASN A 717 -15.30 -27.88 -6.25
CA ASN A 717 -14.32 -28.15 -5.20
C ASN A 717 -14.22 -29.64 -4.84
N ILE A 718 -12.98 -30.13 -4.69
CA ILE A 718 -12.62 -31.41 -4.08
C ILE A 718 -11.74 -31.08 -2.87
N LEU A 719 -12.30 -31.20 -1.67
CA LEU A 719 -11.65 -30.77 -0.42
C LEU A 719 -10.73 -31.85 0.18
N ASN A 720 -10.83 -33.10 -0.28
CA ASN A 720 -9.86 -34.16 -0.07
C ASN A 720 -10.13 -35.35 -1.03
N ASN A 721 -9.11 -36.15 -1.32
CA ASN A 721 -9.18 -37.27 -2.28
C ASN A 721 -9.88 -38.54 -1.74
N LEU A 722 -10.72 -38.43 -0.70
CA LEU A 722 -11.38 -39.55 -0.02
C LEU A 722 -10.43 -40.65 0.49
N GLU A 723 -9.16 -40.39 0.78
CA GLU A 723 -8.20 -41.40 1.26
C GLU A 723 -8.18 -41.52 2.80
N ASP A 724 -7.79 -42.68 3.35
CA ASP A 724 -7.65 -42.82 4.82
C ASP A 724 -6.69 -41.76 5.38
N SER A 725 -7.11 -41.05 6.43
CA SER A 725 -6.40 -39.90 7.05
C SER A 725 -6.48 -38.58 6.29
N SER A 726 -7.26 -38.50 5.20
CA SER A 726 -7.57 -37.22 4.56
C SER A 726 -8.78 -36.54 5.20
N SER A 727 -8.77 -35.21 5.30
CA SER A 727 -9.83 -34.43 5.96
C SER A 727 -10.02 -33.05 5.33
N ALA A 728 -11.23 -32.53 5.43
CA ALA A 728 -11.50 -31.10 5.34
C ALA A 728 -11.94 -30.65 6.73
N ASP A 729 -11.34 -29.60 7.28
CA ASP A 729 -11.61 -29.16 8.63
C ASP A 729 -11.96 -27.66 8.60
N ILE A 730 -13.18 -27.31 9.02
CA ILE A 730 -13.69 -25.93 9.06
C ILE A 730 -13.98 -25.58 10.52
N ASP A 731 -13.41 -24.46 10.98
CA ASP A 731 -13.42 -24.05 12.39
C ASP A 731 -13.41 -22.51 12.47
N THR A 732 -14.59 -21.89 12.47
CA THR A 732 -14.73 -20.42 12.57
C THR A 732 -14.64 -19.92 14.01
N ARG A 733 -14.92 -20.80 14.98
CA ARG A 733 -15.16 -20.44 16.41
C ARG A 733 -16.39 -19.55 16.53
N GLY A 734 -16.61 -18.94 17.70
CA GLY A 734 -17.82 -18.15 17.93
C GLY A 734 -17.91 -16.89 17.08
N GLY A 735 -19.12 -16.52 16.69
CA GLY A 735 -19.39 -15.50 15.67
C GLY A 735 -20.88 -15.34 15.41
N ASN A 736 -21.24 -14.92 14.20
CA ASN A 736 -22.54 -15.22 13.59
C ASN A 736 -22.23 -15.59 12.16
N ASP A 737 -21.86 -16.85 11.98
CA ASP A 737 -21.06 -17.27 10.84
C ASP A 737 -21.93 -17.75 9.68
N THR A 738 -21.34 -17.75 8.49
CA THR A 738 -22.04 -18.19 7.28
C THR A 738 -21.14 -19.05 6.41
N ILE A 739 -21.49 -20.34 6.27
CA ILE A 739 -20.73 -21.32 5.49
C ILE A 739 -21.57 -21.81 4.30
N ASN A 740 -21.18 -21.42 3.09
CA ASN A 740 -21.91 -21.70 1.85
C ASN A 740 -21.18 -22.73 0.99
N PHE A 741 -21.88 -23.78 0.55
CA PHE A 741 -21.39 -24.77 -0.42
C PHE A 741 -22.20 -24.67 -1.73
N GLU A 742 -21.85 -23.71 -2.57
CA GLU A 742 -22.47 -23.45 -3.86
C GLU A 742 -21.85 -24.30 -4.98
N GLY A 743 -22.69 -24.90 -5.82
CA GLY A 743 -22.23 -25.80 -6.87
C GLY A 743 -21.72 -27.14 -6.33
N LYS A 744 -20.73 -27.71 -7.01
CA LYS A 744 -20.30 -29.10 -6.84
C LYS A 744 -19.12 -29.18 -5.88
N ASN A 745 -19.43 -29.41 -4.61
CA ASN A 745 -18.44 -29.55 -3.54
C ASN A 745 -18.34 -31.02 -3.10
N VAL A 746 -17.12 -31.57 -2.98
CA VAL A 746 -16.91 -32.98 -2.61
C VAL A 746 -15.88 -33.08 -1.49
N ALA A 747 -16.25 -33.71 -0.38
CA ALA A 747 -15.34 -34.07 0.71
C ALA A 747 -15.61 -35.51 1.16
N GLY A 748 -14.54 -36.29 1.36
CA GLY A 748 -14.62 -37.64 1.91
C GLY A 748 -14.90 -37.60 3.40
N ALA A 749 -14.00 -37.00 4.17
CA ALA A 749 -14.29 -36.56 5.53
C ALA A 749 -14.35 -35.04 5.57
N ILE A 750 -15.36 -34.48 6.23
CA ILE A 750 -15.41 -33.05 6.58
C ILE A 750 -15.82 -32.88 8.04
N ASN A 751 -15.12 -32.03 8.77
CA ASN A 751 -15.52 -31.51 10.08
C ASN A 751 -15.88 -30.04 9.91
N ILE A 752 -17.00 -29.61 10.47
CA ILE A 752 -17.42 -28.20 10.57
C ILE A 752 -17.74 -27.92 12.04
N ASN A 753 -17.31 -26.76 12.52
CA ASN A 753 -17.41 -26.30 13.90
C ASN A 753 -17.57 -24.76 13.90
N THR A 754 -18.63 -24.24 14.52
CA THR A 754 -18.88 -22.79 14.64
C THR A 754 -19.09 -22.33 16.10
N ASP A 755 -18.96 -23.25 17.06
CA ASP A 755 -18.88 -23.07 18.53
C ASP A 755 -20.00 -22.27 19.24
N ALA A 756 -20.21 -20.98 18.95
CA ALA A 756 -21.11 -20.13 19.71
C ALA A 756 -21.54 -18.85 18.96
N GLY A 757 -22.82 -18.75 18.63
CA GLY A 757 -23.36 -17.72 17.74
C GLY A 757 -24.66 -18.15 17.10
N ASN A 758 -25.28 -17.28 16.30
CA ASN A 758 -26.44 -17.64 15.48
C ASN A 758 -25.97 -17.95 14.05
N ASP A 759 -25.51 -19.19 13.81
CA ASP A 759 -24.77 -19.54 12.60
C ASP A 759 -25.64 -20.06 11.46
N THR A 760 -25.14 -19.99 10.23
CA THR A 760 -25.85 -20.41 9.02
C THR A 760 -25.00 -21.28 8.09
N ILE A 761 -25.37 -22.55 7.92
CA ILE A 761 -24.69 -23.49 7.00
C ILE A 761 -25.61 -23.83 5.82
N ASN A 762 -25.19 -23.48 4.61
CA ASN A 762 -25.94 -23.71 3.37
C ASN A 762 -25.25 -24.79 2.49
N ILE A 763 -25.80 -26.01 2.48
CA ILE A 763 -25.28 -27.14 1.72
C ILE A 763 -26.04 -27.28 0.39
N GLY A 764 -25.49 -26.68 -0.68
CA GLY A 764 -26.13 -26.61 -2.00
C GLY A 764 -26.23 -27.96 -2.74
N GLY A 765 -27.20 -28.05 -3.65
CA GLY A 765 -27.72 -29.31 -4.23
C GLY A 765 -26.77 -30.18 -5.09
N GLU A 766 -25.52 -29.79 -5.33
CA GLU A 766 -24.49 -30.67 -5.93
C GLU A 766 -23.40 -31.11 -4.94
N THR A 767 -23.51 -30.72 -3.66
CA THR A 767 -22.55 -31.01 -2.59
C THR A 767 -22.66 -32.45 -2.07
N LYS A 768 -21.51 -33.08 -1.79
CA LYS A 768 -21.40 -34.46 -1.33
C LYS A 768 -20.37 -34.61 -0.23
N PHE A 769 -20.82 -35.07 0.93
CA PHE A 769 -19.98 -35.34 2.10
C PHE A 769 -20.02 -36.83 2.46
N GLY A 770 -18.90 -37.38 2.92
CA GLY A 770 -18.84 -38.77 3.38
C GLY A 770 -18.74 -39.83 2.29
N GLY A 771 -18.71 -41.09 2.73
CA GLY A 771 -18.83 -42.25 1.84
C GLY A 771 -17.86 -43.38 2.19
N THR A 772 -17.35 -44.07 1.16
CA THR A 772 -16.40 -45.17 1.33
C THR A 772 -15.19 -45.02 0.41
N HIS A 773 -13.99 -45.05 0.99
CA HIS A 773 -12.74 -45.25 0.27
C HIS A 773 -12.56 -46.75 -0.03
N GLU A 774 -12.09 -47.13 -1.23
CA GLU A 774 -11.68 -48.52 -1.53
C GLU A 774 -10.16 -48.63 -1.59
N LYS A 775 -9.58 -49.34 -0.60
CA LYS A 775 -8.14 -49.55 -0.50
C LYS A 775 -7.79 -51.03 -0.55
N TYR A 776 -7.12 -51.42 -1.63
CA TYR A 776 -6.85 -52.81 -2.04
C TYR A 776 -8.11 -53.66 -2.23
N VAL A 777 -8.77 -54.04 -1.13
CA VAL A 777 -9.99 -54.86 -1.08
C VAL A 777 -10.95 -54.45 0.06
N PHE A 778 -10.61 -53.42 0.83
CA PHE A 778 -11.38 -52.96 1.99
C PHE A 778 -12.09 -51.64 1.68
N LYS A 779 -13.36 -51.55 2.07
CA LYS A 779 -14.14 -50.32 2.11
C LYS A 779 -13.95 -49.67 3.49
N SER A 780 -13.35 -48.49 3.50
CA SER A 780 -13.09 -47.66 4.68
C SER A 780 -14.08 -46.49 4.70
N VAL A 781 -14.95 -46.43 5.70
CA VAL A 781 -15.97 -45.38 5.82
C VAL A 781 -15.30 -44.06 6.16
N GLN A 782 -15.60 -43.02 5.38
CA GLN A 782 -15.21 -41.65 5.68
C GLN A 782 -16.37 -40.98 6.42
N PHE A 783 -16.13 -40.59 7.66
CA PHE A 783 -17.10 -39.93 8.53
C PHE A 783 -17.00 -38.42 8.39
N SER A 784 -18.12 -37.73 8.58
CA SER A 784 -18.17 -36.27 8.61
C SER A 784 -18.94 -35.79 9.84
N SER A 785 -18.59 -34.60 10.34
CA SER A 785 -19.24 -33.96 11.49
C SER A 785 -19.59 -32.53 11.13
N ILE A 786 -20.79 -32.10 11.50
CA ILE A 786 -21.16 -30.69 11.64
C ILE A 786 -21.58 -30.51 13.10
N ARG A 787 -21.08 -29.45 13.73
CA ARG A 787 -21.49 -28.95 15.04
C ARG A 787 -21.63 -27.46 14.88
N MET A 788 -22.75 -26.91 15.32
CA MET A 788 -22.95 -25.46 15.29
C MET A 788 -22.59 -24.94 16.69
N GLY A 789 -23.52 -24.70 17.62
CA GLY A 789 -23.17 -24.79 19.04
C GLY A 789 -24.12 -24.11 20.03
N ASP A 790 -23.63 -23.07 20.71
CA ASP A 790 -24.42 -22.26 21.65
C ASP A 790 -25.04 -21.05 20.89
N GLY A 791 -26.30 -21.15 20.42
CA GLY A 791 -27.06 -20.05 19.80
C GLY A 791 -28.15 -20.54 18.82
N ASP A 792 -29.02 -19.65 18.31
CA ASP A 792 -30.15 -20.09 17.45
C ASP A 792 -29.67 -20.35 16.01
N ASP A 793 -29.32 -21.60 15.72
CA ASP A 793 -28.59 -22.01 14.53
C ASP A 793 -29.49 -22.37 13.33
N THR A 794 -28.95 -22.29 12.11
CA THR A 794 -29.66 -22.66 10.88
C THR A 794 -28.82 -23.49 9.91
N ILE A 795 -29.29 -24.69 9.53
CA ILE A 795 -28.69 -25.48 8.45
C ILE A 795 -29.69 -25.80 7.32
N ASN A 796 -29.32 -25.40 6.11
CA ASN A 796 -30.09 -25.63 4.88
C ASN A 796 -29.41 -26.73 4.05
N ILE A 797 -30.14 -27.82 3.76
CA ILE A 797 -29.62 -28.98 3.02
C ILE A 797 -30.43 -29.13 1.73
N ASP A 798 -29.89 -28.61 0.62
CA ASP A 798 -30.61 -28.49 -0.65
C ASP A 798 -30.94 -29.82 -1.31
N LYS A 799 -31.99 -29.78 -2.14
CA LYS A 799 -32.37 -30.89 -3.01
C LYS A 799 -31.21 -31.32 -3.91
N GLY A 800 -30.74 -32.55 -3.69
CA GLY A 800 -29.66 -33.19 -4.45
C GLY A 800 -28.34 -33.32 -3.67
N ALA A 801 -28.18 -32.56 -2.58
CA ALA A 801 -27.05 -32.72 -1.67
C ALA A 801 -27.07 -34.14 -1.07
N GLU A 802 -25.90 -34.76 -0.93
CA GLU A 802 -25.77 -36.15 -0.47
C GLU A 802 -24.79 -36.27 0.70
N LEU A 803 -25.34 -36.38 1.92
CA LEU A 803 -24.60 -36.49 3.17
C LEU A 803 -24.56 -37.95 3.61
N LYS A 804 -23.38 -38.58 3.53
CA LYS A 804 -23.13 -39.97 3.95
C LYS A 804 -22.35 -40.00 5.25
N SER A 805 -22.70 -40.88 6.19
CA SER A 805 -21.96 -41.02 7.46
C SER A 805 -21.66 -39.68 8.15
N THR A 806 -22.59 -38.74 8.04
CA THR A 806 -22.45 -37.34 8.46
C THR A 806 -23.30 -37.10 9.70
N THR A 807 -22.66 -36.85 10.84
CA THR A 807 -23.32 -36.46 12.08
C THR A 807 -23.49 -34.94 12.08
N ILE A 808 -24.73 -34.46 12.10
CA ILE A 808 -25.06 -33.07 12.40
C ILE A 808 -25.47 -33.01 13.88
N ARG A 809 -24.96 -32.00 14.58
CA ARG A 809 -25.55 -31.48 15.83
C ARG A 809 -25.76 -29.99 15.63
N MET A 810 -26.88 -29.49 16.10
CA MET A 810 -27.10 -28.06 16.26
C MET A 810 -26.45 -27.68 17.61
N GLY A 811 -27.21 -27.34 18.67
CA GLY A 811 -26.67 -27.46 20.04
C GLY A 811 -27.61 -27.03 21.16
N ASP A 812 -27.36 -25.86 21.74
CA ASP A 812 -28.15 -25.23 22.80
C ASP A 812 -28.67 -23.87 22.27
N GLY A 813 -29.87 -23.86 21.66
CA GLY A 813 -30.50 -22.70 21.01
C GLY A 813 -31.90 -23.03 20.48
N ASP A 814 -32.67 -22.09 19.91
CA ASP A 814 -33.94 -22.41 19.21
C ASP A 814 -33.69 -22.77 17.73
N ASP A 815 -33.20 -23.99 17.47
CA ASP A 815 -32.50 -24.35 16.22
C ASP A 815 -33.38 -24.69 15.00
N VAL A 816 -32.87 -24.47 13.78
CA VAL A 816 -33.60 -24.70 12.51
C VAL A 816 -32.84 -25.58 11.51
N VAL A 817 -33.43 -26.71 11.12
CA VAL A 817 -32.94 -27.60 10.05
C VAL A 817 -33.91 -27.62 8.87
N ASN A 818 -33.43 -27.33 7.66
CA ASN A 818 -34.21 -27.39 6.42
C ASN A 818 -33.71 -28.52 5.50
N LEU A 819 -34.26 -29.72 5.67
CA LEU A 819 -33.82 -30.94 4.98
C LEU A 819 -34.61 -31.18 3.68
N ASN A 820 -33.98 -30.87 2.54
CA ASN A 820 -34.46 -31.22 1.19
C ASN A 820 -33.52 -32.20 0.45
N GLY A 821 -32.29 -32.36 0.93
CA GLY A 821 -31.28 -33.30 0.40
C GLY A 821 -31.41 -34.72 0.93
N SER A 822 -30.31 -35.48 0.87
CA SER A 822 -30.29 -36.91 1.20
C SER A 822 -29.34 -37.25 2.35
N LEU A 823 -29.86 -37.92 3.37
CA LEU A 823 -29.08 -38.51 4.48
C LEU A 823 -28.89 -40.00 4.22
N LYS A 824 -27.66 -40.49 4.11
CA LYS A 824 -27.39 -41.88 3.68
C LYS A 824 -26.38 -42.65 4.55
N HIS A 825 -26.60 -43.95 4.63
CA HIS A 825 -25.63 -44.91 5.14
C HIS A 825 -24.45 -45.12 4.15
N ALA A 826 -23.25 -45.37 4.67
CA ALA A 826 -22.09 -45.84 3.90
C ALA A 826 -21.57 -47.18 4.45
N GLY A 827 -21.60 -48.23 3.61
CA GLY A 827 -21.27 -49.61 4.00
C GLY A 827 -19.78 -49.94 3.83
N GLY A 828 -19.05 -50.03 4.94
CA GLY A 828 -17.65 -50.45 4.98
C GLY A 828 -17.47 -51.97 5.03
N THR A 829 -16.23 -52.43 5.11
CA THR A 829 -15.92 -53.87 5.26
C THR A 829 -15.93 -54.35 6.72
N TYR A 830 -15.72 -53.44 7.67
CA TYR A 830 -15.67 -53.72 9.11
C TYR A 830 -16.63 -52.87 9.94
N TRP A 831 -16.94 -51.67 9.46
CA TRP A 831 -17.77 -50.68 10.11
C TRP A 831 -18.71 -50.07 9.09
N ASP A 832 -19.95 -49.87 9.51
CA ASP A 832 -20.95 -49.11 8.79
C ASP A 832 -21.03 -47.72 9.39
N GLY A 833 -21.17 -46.68 8.57
CA GLY A 833 -21.48 -45.33 9.04
C GLY A 833 -22.88 -44.92 8.65
N SER A 834 -23.55 -44.15 9.50
CA SER A 834 -24.85 -43.54 9.24
C SER A 834 -24.74 -42.04 9.36
N SER A 835 -25.50 -41.31 8.54
CA SER A 835 -25.79 -39.91 8.85
C SER A 835 -26.84 -39.84 9.95
N THR A 836 -26.78 -38.80 10.79
CA THR A 836 -27.72 -38.51 11.88
C THR A 836 -27.82 -37.01 12.09
N ILE A 837 -28.94 -36.55 12.66
CA ILE A 837 -29.17 -35.18 13.15
C ILE A 837 -29.60 -35.29 14.61
N ASP A 838 -28.82 -34.69 15.51
CA ASP A 838 -29.30 -34.18 16.81
C ASP A 838 -29.67 -32.71 16.59
N LEU A 839 -30.81 -32.26 17.12
CA LEU A 839 -31.07 -30.82 17.30
C LEU A 839 -30.35 -30.41 18.60
N GLY A 840 -31.04 -30.31 19.74
CA GLY A 840 -30.36 -30.44 21.04
C GLY A 840 -31.17 -29.99 22.25
N SER A 841 -30.88 -28.79 22.74
CA SER A 841 -31.55 -28.16 23.89
C SER A 841 -32.25 -26.86 23.46
N GLY A 842 -33.48 -26.97 22.98
CA GLY A 842 -34.20 -25.82 22.41
C GLY A 842 -35.70 -26.01 22.25
N ASN A 843 -36.30 -25.22 21.38
CA ASN A 843 -37.65 -25.44 20.85
C ASN A 843 -37.57 -25.69 19.34
N ASP A 844 -36.76 -26.69 18.99
CA ASP A 844 -36.13 -26.83 17.68
C ASP A 844 -37.13 -27.11 16.56
N ILE A 845 -36.78 -26.79 15.32
CA ILE A 845 -37.63 -27.00 14.14
C ILE A 845 -36.87 -27.70 13.02
N ILE A 846 -37.25 -28.93 12.70
CA ILE A 846 -36.80 -29.62 11.48
C ILE A 846 -37.92 -29.69 10.43
N HIS A 847 -37.69 -29.03 9.30
CA HIS A 847 -38.53 -29.05 8.13
C HIS A 847 -38.05 -30.13 7.16
N ILE A 848 -38.86 -31.15 6.91
CA ILE A 848 -38.52 -32.27 6.02
C ILE A 848 -39.32 -32.16 4.72
N GLY A 849 -38.62 -31.71 3.68
CA GLY A 849 -39.17 -31.50 2.35
C GLY A 849 -39.52 -32.81 1.65
N LYS A 850 -40.57 -32.77 0.82
CA LYS A 850 -41.10 -33.92 0.02
C LYS A 850 -40.08 -34.61 -0.90
N ASP A 851 -38.92 -33.99 -1.15
CA ASP A 851 -37.87 -34.50 -2.03
C ASP A 851 -36.68 -35.10 -1.25
N ALA A 852 -36.72 -35.09 0.10
CA ALA A 852 -35.66 -35.60 0.95
C ALA A 852 -35.56 -37.14 0.91
N GLU A 853 -34.33 -37.68 0.94
CA GLU A 853 -34.08 -39.12 0.99
C GLU A 853 -33.39 -39.50 2.32
N ILE A 854 -34.16 -40.03 3.28
CA ILE A 854 -33.64 -40.53 4.56
C ILE A 854 -33.39 -42.04 4.43
N ASN A 855 -32.17 -42.40 4.03
CA ASN A 855 -31.73 -43.76 3.71
C ASN A 855 -30.50 -44.14 4.56
N ALA A 856 -30.65 -43.93 5.87
CA ALA A 856 -29.62 -44.01 6.89
C ALA A 856 -30.11 -44.88 8.08
N ASP A 857 -29.17 -45.45 8.84
CA ASP A 857 -29.43 -46.46 9.89
C ASP A 857 -28.79 -46.03 11.21
N GLY A 858 -29.58 -45.39 12.07
CA GLY A 858 -29.17 -44.88 13.37
C GLY A 858 -28.27 -45.81 14.20
N MET A 859 -27.17 -45.25 14.69
CA MET A 859 -26.23 -45.90 15.60
C MET A 859 -26.09 -45.08 16.87
N THR A 860 -26.29 -45.69 18.04
CA THR A 860 -26.09 -45.05 19.34
C THR A 860 -25.03 -45.80 20.14
N SER A 861 -24.41 -45.13 21.12
CA SER A 861 -23.39 -45.70 22.01
C SER A 861 -23.96 -46.30 23.31
N ALA A 862 -25.26 -46.17 23.53
CA ALA A 862 -25.95 -46.46 24.79
C ALA A 862 -26.28 -47.95 24.98
N GLY A 863 -25.25 -48.80 25.09
CA GLY A 863 -25.44 -50.24 25.39
C GLY A 863 -24.19 -51.01 25.82
N GLY A 864 -23.02 -50.67 25.26
CA GLY A 864 -21.78 -51.43 25.45
C GLY A 864 -21.68 -52.62 24.48
N GLU A 865 -20.53 -52.71 23.80
CA GLU A 865 -20.37 -53.36 22.48
C GLU A 865 -21.19 -52.67 21.37
N TYR A 866 -20.58 -52.50 20.20
CA TYR A 866 -21.18 -51.81 19.05
C TYR A 866 -22.19 -52.72 18.34
N LYS A 867 -23.42 -52.78 18.84
CA LYS A 867 -24.53 -53.51 18.22
C LYS A 867 -25.47 -52.57 17.46
N LYS A 868 -26.03 -53.05 16.35
CA LYS A 868 -27.14 -52.41 15.64
C LYS A 868 -28.47 -52.62 16.38
N GLU A 869 -28.58 -52.10 17.60
CA GLU A 869 -29.76 -52.26 18.47
C GLU A 869 -30.31 -50.89 18.90
N HIS A 870 -31.09 -50.25 18.04
CA HIS A 870 -32.54 -50.01 18.24
C HIS A 870 -33.12 -49.01 17.23
N GLY A 871 -34.16 -49.42 16.48
CA GLY A 871 -34.99 -48.54 15.62
C GLY A 871 -34.33 -48.00 14.36
N GLY A 872 -33.06 -47.61 14.42
CA GLY A 872 -32.36 -46.93 13.33
C GLY A 872 -32.68 -45.44 13.24
N ILE A 873 -32.89 -44.78 14.39
CA ILE A 873 -33.18 -43.34 14.54
C ILE A 873 -32.11 -42.50 13.83
N VAL A 874 -32.52 -41.69 12.86
CA VAL A 874 -31.65 -40.76 12.12
C VAL A 874 -31.79 -39.32 12.63
N ILE A 875 -32.95 -38.96 13.16
CA ILE A 875 -33.26 -37.58 13.59
C ILE A 875 -33.77 -37.61 15.03
N GLN A 876 -33.21 -36.76 15.87
CA GLN A 876 -33.66 -36.52 17.25
C GLN A 876 -33.95 -35.03 17.42
N GLY A 877 -35.04 -34.66 18.11
CA GLY A 877 -35.18 -33.34 18.72
C GLY A 877 -34.19 -33.24 19.88
N GLY A 878 -34.70 -33.24 21.11
CA GLY A 878 -33.88 -33.52 22.28
C GLY A 878 -34.53 -33.12 23.58
N ALA A 879 -34.40 -31.83 23.93
CA ALA A 879 -34.64 -31.33 25.27
C ALA A 879 -35.40 -29.99 25.33
N GLY A 880 -36.55 -29.88 24.66
CA GLY A 880 -37.53 -28.85 25.02
C GLY A 880 -38.94 -29.04 24.45
N THR A 881 -39.25 -28.42 23.31
CA THR A 881 -40.60 -28.44 22.70
C THR A 881 -40.53 -28.59 21.18
N ASP A 882 -39.97 -29.71 20.75
CA ASP A 882 -39.37 -29.79 19.41
C ASP A 882 -40.42 -30.08 18.32
N THR A 883 -40.23 -29.47 17.15
CA THR A 883 -41.18 -29.42 16.03
C THR A 883 -40.66 -30.15 14.79
N LEU A 884 -41.37 -31.20 14.39
CA LEU A 884 -41.17 -31.94 13.15
C LEU A 884 -42.18 -31.44 12.09
N ASP A 885 -41.76 -30.53 11.20
CA ASP A 885 -42.57 -30.09 10.05
C ASP A 885 -42.37 -31.02 8.84
N ILE A 886 -43.48 -31.47 8.23
CA ILE A 886 -43.43 -32.47 7.16
C ILE A 886 -44.27 -32.08 5.94
N ALA A 887 -43.60 -32.06 4.77
CA ALA A 887 -44.22 -31.84 3.47
C ALA A 887 -44.57 -33.15 2.72
N GLY A 888 -44.50 -34.31 3.40
CA GLY A 888 -44.77 -35.63 2.81
C GLY A 888 -44.60 -36.79 3.80
N ASN A 889 -44.76 -38.01 3.31
CA ASN A 889 -44.68 -39.22 4.14
C ASN A 889 -43.23 -39.53 4.55
N ILE A 890 -42.94 -39.51 5.85
CA ILE A 890 -41.68 -39.94 6.46
C ILE A 890 -41.83 -41.34 7.09
N ASP A 891 -40.73 -42.10 7.17
CA ASP A 891 -40.62 -43.28 8.03
C ASP A 891 -40.40 -42.84 9.48
N PHE A 892 -41.46 -42.79 10.28
CA PHE A 892 -41.38 -42.35 11.68
C PHE A 892 -40.53 -43.26 12.57
N SER A 893 -40.13 -44.46 12.14
CA SER A 893 -39.14 -45.26 12.90
C SER A 893 -37.76 -44.59 12.97
N LYS A 894 -37.49 -43.66 12.03
CA LYS A 894 -36.26 -42.88 11.91
C LYS A 894 -36.24 -41.58 12.73
N VAL A 895 -37.30 -41.22 13.44
CA VAL A 895 -37.36 -40.00 14.29
C VAL A 895 -37.55 -40.34 15.77
N ALA A 896 -37.20 -39.40 16.66
CA ALA A 896 -37.45 -39.44 18.10
C ALA A 896 -37.39 -38.03 18.74
N GLY A 897 -37.93 -37.87 19.95
CA GLY A 897 -37.77 -36.65 20.74
C GLY A 897 -38.58 -35.44 20.28
N PHE A 898 -39.80 -35.61 19.73
CA PHE A 898 -40.61 -34.48 19.24
C PHE A 898 -41.96 -34.34 19.97
N GLU A 899 -42.17 -33.20 20.62
CA GLU A 899 -43.44 -32.77 21.22
C GLU A 899 -44.49 -32.39 20.18
N LYS A 900 -44.06 -31.93 19.00
CA LYS A 900 -44.93 -31.36 17.98
C LYS A 900 -44.64 -31.90 16.58
N VAL A 901 -45.70 -32.16 15.83
CA VAL A 901 -45.69 -32.31 14.37
C VAL A 901 -46.43 -31.11 13.76
N SER A 902 -45.87 -30.59 12.67
CA SER A 902 -46.48 -29.58 11.81
C SER A 902 -46.77 -30.19 10.43
N LEU A 903 -47.98 -29.98 9.93
CA LEU A 903 -48.41 -30.41 8.60
C LEU A 903 -48.44 -29.22 7.64
N GLY A 904 -47.99 -29.46 6.41
CA GLY A 904 -48.26 -28.56 5.29
C GLY A 904 -47.40 -27.31 5.16
N GLY A 905 -46.35 -27.12 5.98
CA GLY A 905 -45.60 -25.87 6.16
C GLY A 905 -45.42 -24.93 4.95
N SER A 906 -45.11 -25.46 3.75
CA SER A 906 -45.13 -24.71 2.48
C SER A 906 -45.91 -25.37 1.33
N ALA A 907 -46.71 -26.40 1.61
CA ALA A 907 -47.40 -27.23 0.62
C ALA A 907 -48.72 -27.85 1.15
N ASN A 908 -49.86 -27.31 0.70
CA ASN A 908 -51.17 -27.63 1.26
C ASN A 908 -51.68 -29.07 0.99
N ASN A 909 -52.48 -29.60 1.93
CA ASN A 909 -53.22 -30.88 1.89
C ASN A 909 -52.35 -32.13 2.14
N VAL A 910 -51.49 -32.09 3.15
CA VAL A 910 -50.76 -33.26 3.65
C VAL A 910 -51.72 -34.25 4.29
N THR A 911 -51.55 -35.55 4.01
CA THR A 911 -52.36 -36.63 4.59
C THR A 911 -51.48 -37.52 5.45
N LEU A 912 -51.66 -37.45 6.76
CA LEU A 912 -50.87 -38.19 7.76
C LEU A 912 -51.70 -39.33 8.37
N ASN A 913 -51.17 -40.55 8.29
CA ASN A 913 -51.74 -41.72 8.97
C ASN A 913 -50.76 -42.16 10.06
N LEU A 914 -51.11 -41.96 11.34
CA LEU A 914 -50.29 -42.36 12.48
C LEU A 914 -50.76 -43.69 13.08
N THR A 915 -49.83 -44.64 13.23
CA THR A 915 -50.04 -45.80 14.12
C THR A 915 -49.60 -45.48 15.55
N LEU A 916 -49.96 -46.35 16.50
CA LEU A 916 -49.47 -46.26 17.89
C LEU A 916 -47.96 -46.45 18.00
N ASP A 917 -47.35 -47.21 17.09
CA ASP A 917 -45.90 -47.36 17.03
C ASP A 917 -45.25 -46.08 16.50
N ASP A 918 -45.84 -45.40 15.50
CA ASP A 918 -45.31 -44.12 14.99
C ASP A 918 -45.30 -43.04 16.09
N VAL A 919 -46.38 -42.92 16.87
CA VAL A 919 -46.46 -41.97 17.99
C VAL A 919 -45.43 -42.32 19.08
N LEU A 920 -45.27 -43.60 19.41
CA LEU A 920 -44.21 -44.10 20.32
C LEU A 920 -42.80 -43.85 19.76
N ASN A 921 -42.62 -43.73 18.45
CA ASN A 921 -41.35 -43.36 17.84
C ASN A 921 -41.12 -41.85 17.94
N ILE A 922 -42.08 -41.04 17.51
CA ILE A 922 -42.03 -39.57 17.53
C ILE A 922 -41.80 -39.06 18.95
N THR A 923 -42.63 -39.44 19.93
CA THR A 923 -42.50 -39.00 21.33
C THR A 923 -41.55 -39.90 22.15
N ARG A 924 -40.50 -40.45 21.54
CA ARG A 924 -39.53 -41.32 22.22
C ARG A 924 -38.49 -40.49 22.99
N GLY A 925 -38.65 -40.46 24.31
CA GLY A 925 -37.76 -39.77 25.26
C GLY A 925 -38.48 -38.68 26.05
N ASN A 926 -39.49 -38.10 25.42
CA ASN A 926 -40.39 -37.05 25.89
C ASN A 926 -41.04 -37.39 27.24
N LEU A 927 -41.00 -36.45 28.19
CA LEU A 927 -41.45 -36.69 29.57
C LEU A 927 -42.97 -36.95 29.68
N ASN A 928 -43.77 -36.39 28.77
CA ASN A 928 -45.23 -36.32 28.89
C ASN A 928 -46.01 -37.32 28.02
N ASN A 929 -45.37 -37.97 27.03
CA ASN A 929 -46.03 -38.84 26.03
C ASN A 929 -47.22 -38.15 25.30
N THR A 930 -47.10 -36.84 25.06
CA THR A 930 -48.11 -36.02 24.38
C THR A 930 -47.52 -35.50 23.07
N LEU A 931 -48.27 -35.66 21.97
CA LEU A 931 -47.93 -35.16 20.65
C LEU A 931 -48.94 -34.08 20.21
N ARG A 932 -48.46 -32.87 19.91
CA ARG A 932 -49.26 -31.81 19.30
C ARG A 932 -49.21 -31.92 17.78
N ILE A 933 -50.36 -31.78 17.11
CA ILE A 933 -50.44 -31.74 15.65
C ILE A 933 -51.08 -30.42 15.23
N ASP A 934 -50.26 -29.56 14.62
CA ASP A 934 -50.68 -28.38 13.87
C ASP A 934 -50.73 -28.69 12.37
N GLY A 935 -51.51 -27.92 11.61
CA GLY A 935 -51.72 -28.09 10.17
C GLY A 935 -52.74 -27.09 9.63
N GLU A 936 -52.94 -27.06 8.32
CA GLU A 936 -53.81 -26.08 7.66
C GLU A 936 -55.09 -26.70 7.05
N ALA A 937 -56.01 -25.82 6.64
CA ALA A 937 -57.38 -26.17 6.24
C ALA A 937 -57.45 -26.95 4.91
N GLY A 938 -57.24 -28.27 5.00
CA GLY A 938 -57.21 -29.22 3.88
C GLY A 938 -56.38 -30.47 4.21
N ASP A 939 -55.48 -30.36 5.19
CA ASP A 939 -54.70 -31.46 5.73
C ASP A 939 -55.61 -32.49 6.43
N GLN A 940 -55.17 -33.75 6.43
CA GLN A 940 -55.95 -34.89 6.91
C GLN A 940 -55.15 -35.75 7.88
N VAL A 941 -55.79 -36.15 8.99
CA VAL A 941 -55.24 -37.12 9.94
C VAL A 941 -56.22 -38.25 10.20
N ASP A 942 -55.77 -39.49 10.02
CA ASP A 942 -56.49 -40.70 10.44
C ASP A 942 -56.36 -40.88 11.96
N MET A 943 -57.48 -40.79 12.67
CA MET A 943 -57.55 -40.95 14.13
C MET A 943 -58.36 -42.18 14.56
N SER A 944 -58.62 -43.12 13.64
CA SER A 944 -59.42 -44.33 13.87
C SER A 944 -58.89 -45.24 15.00
N ALA A 945 -57.59 -45.17 15.29
CA ALA A 945 -56.93 -45.91 16.37
C ALA A 945 -57.09 -45.28 17.78
N PHE A 946 -57.63 -44.06 17.89
CA PHE A 946 -57.60 -43.25 19.11
C PHE A 946 -59.00 -42.90 19.65
N SER A 947 -59.13 -42.80 20.97
CA SER A 947 -60.37 -42.37 21.63
C SER A 947 -60.40 -40.85 21.80
N LYS A 948 -61.36 -40.17 21.15
CA LYS A 948 -61.58 -38.72 21.29
C LYS A 948 -61.93 -38.35 22.74
N GLY A 949 -61.19 -37.39 23.29
CA GLY A 949 -61.33 -36.84 24.64
C GLY A 949 -62.05 -35.49 24.65
N GLY A 950 -61.54 -34.56 25.46
CA GLY A 950 -62.07 -33.20 25.58
C GLY A 950 -61.49 -32.23 24.54
N VAL A 951 -61.75 -30.94 24.78
CA VAL A 951 -60.96 -29.85 24.19
C VAL A 951 -60.20 -29.19 25.35
N ASN A 952 -58.89 -29.03 25.20
CA ASN A 952 -58.03 -28.50 26.25
C ASN A 952 -58.17 -26.96 26.38
N SER A 953 -57.45 -26.35 27.33
CA SER A 953 -57.49 -24.89 27.56
C SER A 953 -56.85 -24.05 26.44
N GLU A 954 -56.13 -24.67 25.51
CA GLU A 954 -55.47 -24.04 24.37
C GLU A 954 -56.26 -24.19 23.06
N GLY A 955 -57.39 -24.92 23.08
CA GLY A 955 -58.28 -25.11 21.93
C GLY A 955 -57.99 -26.33 21.06
N TYR A 956 -57.11 -27.24 21.49
CA TYR A 956 -56.89 -28.52 20.80
C TYR A 956 -57.91 -29.56 21.29
N THR A 957 -58.46 -30.36 20.38
CA THR A 957 -59.13 -31.61 20.77
C THR A 957 -58.08 -32.63 21.20
N GLU A 958 -58.25 -33.20 22.40
CA GLU A 958 -57.48 -34.34 22.90
C GLU A 958 -57.94 -35.68 22.27
N TYR A 959 -57.01 -36.57 22.00
CA TYR A 959 -57.21 -37.96 21.63
C TYR A 959 -56.26 -38.83 22.44
N SER A 960 -56.68 -40.06 22.81
CA SER A 960 -55.83 -40.93 23.64
C SER A 960 -55.93 -42.41 23.27
N ALA A 961 -54.84 -43.13 23.48
CA ALA A 961 -54.75 -44.57 23.32
C ALA A 961 -53.64 -45.18 24.18
N THR A 962 -53.83 -46.42 24.63
CA THR A 962 -52.82 -47.19 25.36
C THR A 962 -52.20 -48.24 24.44
N HIS A 963 -50.88 -48.16 24.24
CA HIS A 963 -50.13 -49.14 23.46
C HIS A 963 -49.91 -50.46 24.24
N ASN A 964 -49.56 -51.53 23.53
CA ASN A 964 -49.41 -52.90 24.06
C ASN A 964 -48.33 -53.04 25.15
N ASN A 965 -47.41 -52.07 25.27
CA ASN A 965 -46.42 -51.99 26.34
C ASN A 965 -46.97 -51.37 27.65
N GLY A 966 -48.19 -50.83 27.64
CA GLY A 966 -48.83 -50.15 28.77
C GLY A 966 -48.66 -48.63 28.81
N THR A 967 -47.86 -48.04 27.90
CA THR A 967 -47.77 -46.58 27.76
C THR A 967 -49.06 -46.03 27.17
N THR A 968 -49.60 -44.97 27.77
CA THR A 968 -50.74 -44.22 27.22
C THR A 968 -50.23 -42.92 26.61
N PHE A 969 -50.63 -42.65 25.38
CA PHE A 969 -50.27 -41.45 24.63
C PHE A 969 -51.47 -40.51 24.54
N THR A 970 -51.17 -39.22 24.50
CA THR A 970 -52.15 -38.16 24.17
C THR A 970 -51.75 -37.53 22.85
N ILE A 971 -52.73 -37.27 21.97
CA ILE A 971 -52.54 -36.47 20.76
C ILE A 971 -53.47 -35.27 20.85
N GLU A 972 -52.92 -34.06 20.69
CA GLU A 972 -53.66 -32.80 20.74
C GLU A 972 -53.73 -32.22 19.32
N ILE A 973 -54.93 -32.07 18.75
CA ILE A 973 -55.12 -31.61 17.35
C ILE A 973 -56.03 -30.38 17.29
N LYS A 974 -55.65 -29.35 16.52
CA LYS A 974 -56.51 -28.18 16.25
C LYS A 974 -57.69 -28.52 15.34
N ASP A 975 -58.81 -27.82 15.55
CA ASP A 975 -60.08 -28.01 14.83
C ASP A 975 -60.03 -27.63 13.32
N GLU A 976 -58.90 -27.15 12.80
CA GLU A 976 -58.73 -26.75 11.38
C GLU A 976 -58.36 -27.93 10.45
N ILE A 977 -57.92 -29.07 11.03
CA ILE A 977 -57.53 -30.29 10.31
C ILE A 977 -58.76 -31.18 10.03
N VAL A 978 -58.79 -31.82 8.85
CA VAL A 978 -59.87 -32.73 8.45
C VAL A 978 -59.64 -34.13 9.04
N LEU A 979 -60.43 -34.50 10.03
CA LEU A 979 -60.30 -35.79 10.71
C LEU A 979 -61.19 -36.88 10.09
N HIS A 980 -60.61 -38.06 9.89
CA HIS A 980 -61.32 -39.27 9.47
C HIS A 980 -61.12 -40.42 10.47
N SER A 981 -62.08 -41.36 10.48
CA SER A 981 -62.34 -42.32 11.57
C SER A 981 -62.99 -43.62 11.08
#